data_AF-A0A946RW90-F1
#
_entry.id   AF-A0A946RW90-F1
#
_cell.length_a   1.000
_cell.length_b   1.000
_cell.length_c   1.000
_cell.angle_alpha   90.00
_cell.angle_beta   90.00
_cell.angle_gamma   90.00
#
_symmetry.space_group_name_H-M   'P 1'
#
loop_
_entity.id
_entity.type
_entity.pdbx_description
1 polymer ?
#
loop_
_entity_poly.entity_id
_entity_poly.type
_entity_poly.pdbx_seq_one_letter_code
_entity_poly.pdbx_strand_id
1 'polypeptide(L)'
;IGQLQLIVDFLDSLQEQDPEHARFGGMHEGETGNLWAIVETDNTQEAIRVWCEYAAFFEDTESYSQNIADAWTYCDNHPAWEEALGNPDALYYSLHNSGWGLIAEMRYRELYDDSRREYSLNCADHIAEDAPNIEVDQEDRLMPLVLGLASGTLYEYGILEDSEEYRNAAVRIAENVQTWIDHDLERLHHNEIWAMCGGTAMWGVLRALGKNDSAATANWANARLEEMDVIAGAGQWNNSWNIWYAHAWHEAFMLTGSEDYRDNAIFIVDSLLAQDYDEDGGIPATIGDPLDEDQSWVTAYTGWMGLSNLFVELPQVNAGIIDLISPDITRPYSVNDIHSFTFRLENAGITEDINIPVSIRGAFNFDGEIQAEGWQPIEWQLEEPWQPQESGEIEFMVFTDHPEDGDRTNDSLTLTMDIRPVADLNLSTQDIDGNPVHTTFFFYNHELDPSEVYQMLETNSDNGSSESEMMVGVYSVAIVPDFPYPAQRIEEYNVTEGRQNRINRQYEQPPVLLVNRDTDSTNADYYKTELEAELFPYYHWRSEDLGVVLDHTTDFETIIYFTGDRQNETIPPEDRNELSEALAAGRNVFVTGQYIANDLQDDPFLSEFLHATFLDDSIGTPMVEGIEGDEVLGDMSMLLMGNRGANNQRGRAGIAVVEGGISCAVYQNRPDTAAAVRWEEENGAKGMFLAFGFEGISGSVGSSRNEIMVSVLEWMNTSRQDVIEKGIFVSPFSMNLINAYPNPTNGGVRFDFSHPVGSSVNIEVIDLQGRRIAIFPAQTISNGMWNGTDWLGSPVSTGKYYIRLVQPNSNQVIGSTSVLMIR
;
A
#
# COMPACT_ATOMS: atom_id res chain seq x y z
N ILE A 1 25.53 2.63 14.78
CA ILE A 1 26.76 2.20 14.07
C ILE A 1 26.40 1.53 12.75
N GLY A 2 25.50 0.53 12.72
CA GLY A 2 25.04 -0.10 11.47
C GLY A 2 24.59 0.90 10.41
N GLN A 3 23.84 1.93 10.81
CA GLN A 3 23.44 3.01 9.89
C GLN A 3 24.61 3.76 9.24
N LEU A 4 25.74 3.94 9.92
CA LEU A 4 26.89 4.60 9.28
C LEU A 4 27.44 3.75 8.13
N GLN A 5 27.40 2.41 8.25
CA GLN A 5 27.81 1.50 7.18
C GLN A 5 26.90 1.67 5.95
N LEU A 6 25.57 1.70 6.17
CA LEU A 6 24.60 1.96 5.10
C LEU A 6 24.85 3.32 4.44
N ILE A 7 25.05 4.38 5.23
CA ILE A 7 25.36 5.72 4.73
C ILE A 7 26.60 5.74 3.81
N VAL A 8 27.70 5.06 4.16
CA VAL A 8 28.90 5.09 3.32
C VAL A 8 28.77 4.24 2.05
N ASP A 9 27.99 3.16 2.10
CA ASP A 9 27.65 2.33 0.93
C ASP A 9 26.71 3.08 -0.02
N PHE A 10 25.73 3.79 0.52
CA PHE A 10 24.88 4.70 -0.23
C PHE A 10 25.71 5.77 -0.96
N LEU A 11 26.64 6.43 -0.25
CA LEU A 11 27.53 7.42 -0.85
C LEU A 11 28.43 6.81 -1.95
N ASP A 12 28.94 5.59 -1.78
CA ASP A 12 29.70 4.90 -2.84
C ASP A 12 28.87 4.75 -4.12
N SER A 13 27.58 4.42 -3.98
CA SER A 13 26.66 4.26 -5.10
C SER A 13 26.42 5.57 -5.89
N LEU A 14 26.58 6.73 -5.24
CA LEU A 14 26.37 8.07 -5.80
C LEU A 14 27.64 8.73 -6.36
N GLN A 15 28.79 8.07 -6.33
CA GLN A 15 30.01 8.62 -6.90
C GLN A 15 30.06 8.41 -8.42
N GLU A 16 30.49 9.42 -9.18
CA GLU A 16 30.74 9.26 -10.62
C GLU A 16 31.98 8.39 -10.88
N GLN A 17 31.73 7.14 -11.26
CA GLN A 17 32.75 6.10 -11.45
C GLN A 17 33.39 6.10 -12.86
N ASP A 18 32.85 6.79 -13.87
CA ASP A 18 33.42 6.77 -15.23
C ASP A 18 34.66 7.68 -15.34
N PRO A 19 35.88 7.14 -15.51
CA PRO A 19 37.10 7.93 -15.58
C PRO A 19 37.19 8.85 -16.81
N GLU A 20 36.36 8.61 -17.83
CA GLU A 20 36.28 9.46 -19.02
C GLU A 20 35.25 10.59 -18.86
N HIS A 21 34.46 10.58 -17.77
CA HIS A 21 33.48 11.61 -17.49
C HIS A 21 34.13 12.90 -16.97
N ALA A 22 33.61 14.06 -17.37
CA ALA A 22 34.17 15.36 -16.98
C ALA A 22 34.05 15.66 -15.49
N ARG A 23 33.15 14.95 -14.79
CA ARG A 23 32.89 15.06 -13.36
C ARG A 23 33.38 13.81 -12.58
N PHE A 24 34.31 13.03 -13.16
CA PHE A 24 34.85 11.82 -12.53
C PHE A 24 35.25 12.06 -11.06
N GLY A 25 34.82 11.14 -10.20
CA GLY A 25 35.07 11.15 -8.76
C GLY A 25 34.15 12.07 -7.95
N GLY A 26 33.37 12.94 -8.60
CA GLY A 26 32.42 13.82 -7.93
C GLY A 26 31.16 13.09 -7.50
N MET A 27 30.46 13.65 -6.52
CA MET A 27 29.23 13.08 -5.96
C MET A 27 27.97 13.64 -6.64
N HIS A 28 27.10 12.75 -7.07
CA HIS A 28 25.76 13.07 -7.57
C HIS A 28 24.88 13.60 -6.43
N GLU A 29 24.04 14.61 -6.69
CA GLU A 29 23.20 15.26 -5.66
C GLU A 29 22.16 14.29 -5.06
N GLY A 30 21.62 13.39 -5.87
CA GLY A 30 20.69 12.36 -5.44
C GLY A 30 20.56 11.22 -6.45
N GLU A 31 19.86 10.16 -6.05
CA GLU A 31 19.94 8.84 -6.69
C GLU A 31 19.35 8.75 -8.10
N THR A 32 18.40 9.62 -8.44
CA THR A 32 17.70 9.51 -9.71
C THR A 32 17.40 10.85 -10.39
N GLY A 33 16.91 10.75 -11.63
CA GLY A 33 16.29 11.85 -12.34
C GLY A 33 17.21 13.05 -12.59
N ASN A 34 16.72 14.24 -12.23
CA ASN A 34 17.47 15.49 -12.40
C ASN A 34 18.55 15.67 -11.33
N LEU A 35 18.37 15.10 -10.14
CA LEU A 35 19.34 15.18 -9.04
C LEU A 35 20.62 14.43 -9.40
N TRP A 36 20.50 13.26 -10.05
CA TRP A 36 21.66 12.53 -10.58
C TRP A 36 22.50 13.37 -11.54
N ALA A 37 21.91 14.28 -12.31
CA ALA A 37 22.67 15.08 -13.27
C ALA A 37 23.53 16.19 -12.61
N ILE A 38 23.31 16.47 -11.33
CA ILE A 38 23.97 17.53 -10.57
C ILE A 38 25.13 16.91 -9.79
N VAL A 39 26.34 17.42 -10.03
CA VAL A 39 27.57 16.99 -9.36
C VAL A 39 28.29 18.21 -8.84
N GLU A 40 28.52 18.26 -7.54
CA GLU A 40 28.95 19.46 -6.84
C GLU A 40 30.14 19.19 -5.90
N THR A 41 30.90 20.25 -5.65
CA THR A 41 32.19 20.22 -4.94
C THR A 41 32.01 20.08 -3.44
N ASP A 42 30.94 20.62 -2.86
CA ASP A 42 30.53 20.46 -1.48
C ASP A 42 30.15 19.01 -1.20
N ASN A 43 29.19 18.45 -1.94
CA ASN A 43 28.76 17.03 -1.81
C ASN A 43 29.96 16.07 -1.85
N THR A 44 30.94 16.36 -2.71
CA THR A 44 32.16 15.57 -2.85
C THR A 44 33.08 15.66 -1.63
N GLN A 45 33.26 16.85 -1.06
CA GLN A 45 34.06 17.06 0.15
C GLN A 45 33.36 16.48 1.39
N GLU A 46 32.02 16.53 1.42
CA GLU A 46 31.18 15.93 2.46
C GLU A 46 31.31 14.40 2.46
N ALA A 47 31.30 13.75 1.29
CA ALA A 47 31.52 12.30 1.20
C ALA A 47 32.92 11.88 1.67
N ILE A 48 33.97 12.63 1.30
CA ILE A 48 35.35 12.40 1.82
C ILE A 48 35.33 12.42 3.34
N ARG A 49 34.66 13.41 3.94
CA ARG A 49 34.58 13.59 5.38
C ARG A 49 33.96 12.36 6.07
N VAL A 50 32.92 11.76 5.50
CA VAL A 50 32.19 10.63 6.09
C VAL A 50 32.88 9.29 5.85
N TRP A 51 33.47 9.05 4.66
CA TRP A 51 34.32 7.87 4.45
C TRP A 51 35.54 7.88 5.40
N CYS A 52 36.09 9.06 5.70
CA CYS A 52 37.12 9.17 6.72
C CYS A 52 36.58 8.88 8.15
N GLU A 53 35.32 9.20 8.47
CA GLU A 53 34.74 8.76 9.77
C GLU A 53 34.60 7.26 9.86
N TYR A 54 34.12 6.63 8.79
CA TYR A 54 34.09 5.18 8.71
C TYR A 54 35.48 4.60 8.97
N ALA A 55 36.51 5.10 8.26
CA ALA A 55 37.86 4.60 8.42
C ALA A 55 38.41 4.78 9.85
N ALA A 56 38.06 5.88 10.52
CA ALA A 56 38.46 6.10 11.90
C ALA A 56 37.73 5.19 12.89
N PHE A 57 36.43 4.99 12.70
CA PHE A 57 35.59 4.22 13.62
C PHE A 57 35.86 2.71 13.52
N PHE A 58 35.91 2.19 12.30
CA PHE A 58 36.13 0.77 12.03
C PHE A 58 37.61 0.38 11.94
N GLU A 59 38.52 1.33 12.15
CA GLU A 59 39.97 1.18 11.93
C GLU A 59 40.31 0.64 10.52
N ASP A 60 39.47 0.97 9.52
CA ASP A 60 39.52 0.45 8.16
C ASP A 60 39.81 1.58 7.15
N THR A 61 41.10 1.78 6.88
CA THR A 61 41.56 2.77 5.91
C THR A 61 41.56 2.27 4.46
N GLU A 62 41.21 1.01 4.19
CA GLU A 62 41.33 0.40 2.87
C GLU A 62 40.02 0.46 2.06
N SER A 63 38.86 0.17 2.69
CA SER A 63 37.59 -0.05 1.97
C SER A 63 37.18 1.08 1.03
N TYR A 64 37.22 2.34 1.49
CA TYR A 64 36.85 3.52 0.67
C TYR A 64 38.06 4.37 0.24
N SER A 65 39.28 3.83 0.32
CA SER A 65 40.50 4.57 -0.03
C SER A 65 40.51 5.04 -1.49
N GLN A 66 39.95 4.25 -2.40
CA GLN A 66 39.85 4.60 -3.82
C GLN A 66 38.80 5.68 -4.05
N ASN A 67 37.62 5.56 -3.42
CA ASN A 67 36.57 6.57 -3.47
C ASN A 67 37.07 7.95 -3.01
N ILE A 68 37.80 7.98 -1.89
CA ILE A 68 38.44 9.20 -1.38
C ILE A 68 39.44 9.77 -2.39
N ALA A 69 40.27 8.92 -3.03
CA ALA A 69 41.25 9.37 -4.01
C ALA A 69 40.60 9.97 -5.27
N ASP A 70 39.52 9.37 -5.74
CA ASP A 70 38.77 9.83 -6.91
C ASP A 70 38.01 11.12 -6.58
N ALA A 71 37.40 11.22 -5.40
CA ALA A 71 36.79 12.45 -4.90
C ALA A 71 37.80 13.61 -4.80
N TRP A 72 39.02 13.37 -4.33
CA TRP A 72 40.05 14.40 -4.38
C TRP A 72 40.45 14.78 -5.81
N THR A 73 40.43 13.84 -6.76
CA THR A 73 40.67 14.13 -8.18
C THR A 73 39.60 15.07 -8.74
N TYR A 74 38.35 14.89 -8.32
CA TYR A 74 37.28 15.83 -8.65
C TYR A 74 37.54 17.23 -8.08
N CYS A 75 37.84 17.33 -6.78
CA CYS A 75 38.13 18.59 -6.10
C CYS A 75 39.33 19.34 -6.71
N ASP A 76 40.39 18.62 -7.12
CA ASP A 76 41.54 19.24 -7.81
C ASP A 76 41.14 19.88 -9.15
N ASN A 77 40.14 19.33 -9.83
CA ASN A 77 39.61 19.87 -11.10
C ASN A 77 38.55 20.96 -10.90
N HIS A 78 37.92 21.01 -9.73
CA HIS A 78 36.87 21.96 -9.36
C HIS A 78 37.23 22.58 -7.99
N PRO A 79 38.24 23.46 -7.92
CA PRO A 79 38.73 23.94 -6.64
C PRO A 79 37.68 24.77 -5.90
N ALA A 80 37.45 24.45 -4.62
CA ALA A 80 36.44 25.09 -3.78
C ALA A 80 36.46 26.64 -3.80
N TRP A 81 37.65 27.25 -3.71
CA TRP A 81 37.81 28.71 -3.74
C TRP A 81 37.56 29.33 -5.12
N GLU A 82 37.54 28.51 -6.18
CA GLU A 82 37.32 28.95 -7.56
C GLU A 82 35.85 28.85 -8.01
N GLU A 83 34.96 28.26 -7.21
CA GLU A 83 33.54 28.10 -7.53
C GLU A 83 32.78 29.44 -7.72
N ALA A 84 33.34 30.55 -7.24
CA ALA A 84 32.82 31.89 -7.47
C ALA A 84 33.43 32.61 -8.69
N LEU A 85 34.38 31.98 -9.43
CA LEU A 85 35.13 32.67 -10.48
C LEU A 85 34.22 33.21 -11.58
N GLY A 86 34.23 34.54 -11.72
CA GLY A 86 33.48 35.26 -12.74
C GLY A 86 32.04 35.64 -12.33
N ASN A 87 31.60 35.30 -11.12
CA ASN A 87 30.31 35.72 -10.57
C ASN A 87 30.43 36.18 -9.09
N PRO A 88 30.54 37.50 -8.83
CA PRO A 88 30.61 38.03 -7.46
C PRO A 88 29.42 37.66 -6.57
N ASP A 89 28.24 37.38 -7.16
CA ASP A 89 27.05 36.98 -6.42
C ASP A 89 27.16 35.52 -5.89
N ALA A 90 28.17 34.76 -6.32
CA ALA A 90 28.44 33.39 -5.88
C ALA A 90 29.53 33.28 -4.79
N LEU A 91 29.99 34.41 -4.22
CA LEU A 91 31.03 34.40 -3.17
C LEU A 91 30.66 33.48 -1.99
N TYR A 92 29.39 33.48 -1.57
CA TYR A 92 28.90 32.62 -0.50
C TYR A 92 29.20 31.13 -0.79
N TYR A 93 29.07 30.70 -2.04
CA TYR A 93 29.24 29.31 -2.43
C TYR A 93 30.72 28.89 -2.37
N SER A 94 31.64 29.74 -2.82
CA SER A 94 33.09 29.48 -2.66
C SER A 94 33.55 29.46 -1.20
N LEU A 95 32.99 30.31 -0.34
CA LEU A 95 33.30 30.31 1.09
C LEU A 95 32.75 29.06 1.78
N HIS A 96 31.55 28.63 1.42
CA HIS A 96 30.94 27.38 1.88
C HIS A 96 31.80 26.17 1.50
N ASN A 97 32.12 26.05 0.21
CA ASN A 97 32.96 24.98 -0.33
C ASN A 97 34.34 24.96 0.31
N SER A 98 34.96 26.13 0.53
CA SER A 98 36.25 26.20 1.23
C SER A 98 36.15 25.71 2.67
N GLY A 99 35.03 25.97 3.35
CA GLY A 99 34.74 25.40 4.68
C GLY A 99 34.73 23.88 4.65
N TRP A 100 34.03 23.28 3.68
CA TRP A 100 34.03 21.82 3.48
C TRP A 100 35.39 21.25 3.12
N GLY A 101 36.19 21.96 2.32
CA GLY A 101 37.55 21.54 1.99
C GLY A 101 38.47 21.43 3.20
N LEU A 102 38.34 22.36 4.15
CA LEU A 102 39.03 22.24 5.44
C LEU A 102 38.51 21.05 6.25
N ILE A 103 37.19 20.86 6.35
CA ILE A 103 36.57 19.75 7.09
C ILE A 103 37.05 18.39 6.56
N ALA A 104 37.02 18.19 5.24
CA ALA A 104 37.45 16.97 4.57
C ALA A 104 38.95 16.71 4.78
N GLU A 105 39.79 17.73 4.54
CA GLU A 105 41.24 17.58 4.59
C GLU A 105 41.76 17.34 6.01
N MET A 106 41.19 18.00 7.02
CA MET A 106 41.58 17.79 8.42
C MET A 106 41.40 16.32 8.83
N ARG A 107 40.27 15.71 8.49
CA ARG A 107 40.02 14.29 8.82
C ARG A 107 40.87 13.36 7.97
N TYR A 108 41.00 13.65 6.68
CA TYR A 108 41.89 12.88 5.79
C TYR A 108 43.32 12.83 6.32
N ARG A 109 43.86 14.00 6.71
CA ARG A 109 45.23 14.11 7.22
C ARG A 109 45.47 13.34 8.51
N GLU A 110 44.46 13.25 9.37
CA GLU A 110 44.54 12.50 10.62
C GLU A 110 44.77 11.00 10.39
N LEU A 111 44.17 10.43 9.33
CA LEU A 111 44.13 8.99 9.07
C LEU A 111 45.13 8.53 8.01
N TYR A 112 45.38 9.37 7.00
CA TYR A 112 46.19 9.04 5.83
C TYR A 112 47.52 9.79 5.85
N ASP A 113 47.60 10.93 5.17
CA ASP A 113 48.82 11.76 5.08
C ASP A 113 48.50 13.23 4.76
N ASP A 114 49.54 14.06 4.64
CA ASP A 114 49.43 15.51 4.40
C ASP A 114 49.43 15.90 2.91
N SER A 115 49.21 14.96 1.98
CA SER A 115 49.25 15.22 0.54
C SER A 115 48.24 16.26 0.05
N ARG A 116 47.17 16.48 0.81
CA ARG A 116 46.08 17.43 0.49
C ARG A 116 46.19 18.78 1.21
N ARG A 117 47.26 18.98 2.00
CA ARG A 117 47.49 20.21 2.76
C ARG A 117 47.52 21.50 1.93
N GLU A 118 47.99 21.45 0.68
CA GLU A 118 47.99 22.64 -0.19
C GLU A 118 46.56 23.08 -0.56
N TYR A 119 45.65 22.12 -0.77
CA TYR A 119 44.25 22.39 -1.05
C TYR A 119 43.58 23.14 0.12
N SER A 120 43.75 22.64 1.34
CA SER A 120 43.19 23.27 2.53
C SER A 120 43.83 24.61 2.87
N LEU A 121 45.12 24.83 2.58
CA LEU A 121 45.72 26.17 2.70
C LEU A 121 45.05 27.20 1.79
N ASN A 122 44.79 26.86 0.52
CA ASN A 122 44.08 27.77 -0.39
C ASN A 122 42.65 28.06 0.10
N CYS A 123 41.94 27.05 0.61
CA CYS A 123 40.63 27.23 1.23
C CYS A 123 40.69 28.16 2.44
N ALA A 124 41.67 27.98 3.33
CA ALA A 124 41.85 28.79 4.53
C ALA A 124 42.18 30.24 4.20
N ASP A 125 43.07 30.46 3.24
CA ASP A 125 43.44 31.80 2.77
C ASP A 125 42.22 32.51 2.17
N HIS A 126 41.45 31.84 1.32
CA HIS A 126 40.20 32.37 0.75
C HIS A 126 39.20 32.81 1.84
N ILE A 127 38.97 31.98 2.86
CA ILE A 127 38.08 32.35 3.97
C ILE A 127 38.67 33.53 4.76
N ALA A 128 39.96 33.51 5.06
CA ALA A 128 40.60 34.52 5.90
C ALA A 128 40.64 35.91 5.24
N GLU A 129 40.84 35.94 3.92
CA GLU A 129 41.03 37.15 3.12
C GLU A 129 39.73 37.71 2.51
N ASP A 130 38.85 36.84 1.99
CA ASP A 130 37.69 37.26 1.18
C ASP A 130 36.36 37.26 1.94
N ALA A 131 36.30 36.73 3.17
CA ALA A 131 35.09 36.79 4.00
C ALA A 131 34.64 38.25 4.24
N PRO A 132 33.41 38.62 3.83
CA PRO A 132 32.92 39.98 4.00
C PRO A 132 32.59 40.30 5.47
N ASN A 133 32.55 41.59 5.80
CA ASN A 133 31.94 42.01 7.06
C ASN A 133 30.42 41.90 6.97
N ILE A 134 29.79 41.48 8.08
CA ILE A 134 28.34 41.40 8.21
C ILE A 134 27.79 42.72 8.77
N GLU A 135 26.80 43.30 8.10
CA GLU A 135 26.02 44.41 8.68
C GLU A 135 24.90 43.84 9.56
N VAL A 136 24.69 44.41 10.75
CA VAL A 136 23.76 43.85 11.75
C VAL A 136 22.30 43.82 11.27
N ASP A 137 21.92 44.76 10.41
CA ASP A 137 20.60 44.92 9.80
C ASP A 137 20.53 44.42 8.36
N GLN A 138 21.53 43.67 7.88
CA GLN A 138 21.52 43.15 6.52
C GLN A 138 20.30 42.25 6.26
N GLU A 139 19.67 42.45 5.10
CA GLU A 139 18.51 41.65 4.66
C GLU A 139 18.95 40.26 4.17
N ASP A 140 20.18 40.12 3.66
CA ASP A 140 20.73 38.82 3.26
C ASP A 140 21.03 37.96 4.49
N ARG A 141 20.28 36.86 4.58
CA ARG A 141 20.35 35.90 5.68
C ARG A 141 21.31 34.75 5.37
N LEU A 142 21.68 34.51 4.11
CA LEU A 142 22.48 33.34 3.73
C LEU A 142 23.97 33.51 4.06
N MET A 143 24.56 34.64 3.67
CA MET A 143 25.98 34.92 3.95
C MET A 143 26.39 34.75 5.43
N PRO A 144 25.66 35.25 6.44
CA PRO A 144 26.05 35.05 7.83
C PRO A 144 25.97 33.58 8.28
N LEU A 145 25.11 32.74 7.70
CA LEU A 145 25.09 31.30 7.97
C LEU A 145 26.34 30.61 7.41
N VAL A 146 26.70 30.94 6.16
CA VAL A 146 27.94 30.46 5.51
C VAL A 146 29.17 30.86 6.32
N LEU A 147 29.23 32.11 6.78
CA LEU A 147 30.32 32.61 7.62
C LEU A 147 30.35 31.97 9.02
N GLY A 148 29.21 31.51 9.53
CA GLY A 148 29.13 30.63 10.69
C GLY A 148 29.97 29.38 10.48
N LEU A 149 29.63 28.56 9.47
CA LEU A 149 30.41 27.37 9.11
C LEU A 149 31.89 27.70 8.89
N ALA A 150 32.18 28.69 8.05
CA ALA A 150 33.54 29.05 7.67
C ALA A 150 34.40 29.47 8.88
N SER A 151 33.84 30.24 9.82
CA SER A 151 34.56 30.67 11.02
C SER A 151 34.85 29.53 11.99
N GLY A 152 33.85 28.67 12.26
CA GLY A 152 34.02 27.51 13.13
C GLY A 152 35.15 26.60 12.63
N THR A 153 35.09 26.26 11.34
CA THR A 153 36.08 25.40 10.70
C THR A 153 37.46 26.05 10.56
N LEU A 154 37.54 27.33 10.16
CA LEU A 154 38.83 28.03 10.03
C LEU A 154 39.54 28.12 11.39
N TYR A 155 38.80 28.26 12.49
CA TYR A 155 39.40 28.27 13.82
C TYR A 155 40.05 26.91 14.14
N GLU A 156 39.36 25.81 13.87
CA GLU A 156 39.90 24.46 14.06
C GLU A 156 41.13 24.21 13.20
N TYR A 157 41.06 24.59 11.92
CA TYR A 157 42.20 24.48 11.02
C TYR A 157 43.38 25.34 11.48
N GLY A 158 43.10 26.54 12.01
CA GLY A 158 44.11 27.41 12.62
C GLY A 158 44.75 26.82 13.88
N ILE A 159 44.08 25.92 14.61
CA ILE A 159 44.72 25.12 15.66
C ILE A 159 45.65 24.08 15.04
N LEU A 160 45.18 23.33 14.04
CA LEU A 160 45.95 22.27 13.38
C LEU A 160 47.24 22.81 12.74
N GLU A 161 47.16 23.95 12.07
CA GLU A 161 48.31 24.63 11.42
C GLU A 161 49.15 25.49 12.37
N ASP A 162 48.77 25.59 13.65
CA ASP A 162 49.33 26.54 14.61
C ASP A 162 49.38 28.00 14.08
N SER A 163 48.36 28.41 13.32
CA SER A 163 48.26 29.73 12.70
C SER A 163 47.46 30.70 13.55
N GLU A 164 48.14 31.69 14.15
CA GLU A 164 47.48 32.79 14.87
C GLU A 164 46.68 33.69 13.92
N GLU A 165 47.11 33.80 12.66
CA GLU A 165 46.42 34.58 11.62
C GLU A 165 45.03 33.99 11.31
N TYR A 166 44.95 32.69 11.07
CA TYR A 166 43.67 32.01 10.81
C TYR A 166 42.75 32.04 12.03
N ARG A 167 43.28 31.80 13.23
CA ARG A 167 42.47 31.90 14.47
C ARG A 167 41.92 33.30 14.69
N ASN A 168 42.72 34.35 14.44
CA ASN A 168 42.25 35.73 14.55
C ASN A 168 41.21 36.09 13.48
N ALA A 169 41.38 35.61 12.24
CA ALA A 169 40.40 35.79 11.18
C ALA A 169 39.08 35.09 11.52
N ALA A 170 39.13 33.85 12.00
CA ALA A 170 37.98 33.09 12.43
C ALA A 170 37.22 33.77 13.59
N VAL A 171 37.94 34.21 14.63
CA VAL A 171 37.32 34.96 15.75
C VAL A 171 36.64 36.23 15.27
N ARG A 172 37.28 37.02 14.39
CA ARG A 172 36.67 38.22 13.79
C ARG A 172 35.37 37.89 13.04
N ILE A 173 35.37 36.84 12.24
CA ILE A 173 34.17 36.42 11.48
C ILE A 173 33.08 35.94 12.45
N ALA A 174 33.43 35.14 13.44
CA ALA A 174 32.48 34.64 14.45
C ALA A 174 31.89 35.75 15.32
N GLU A 175 32.67 36.78 15.70
CA GLU A 175 32.16 37.97 16.41
C GLU A 175 31.15 38.77 15.57
N ASN A 176 31.36 38.84 14.25
CA ASN A 176 30.40 39.46 13.32
C ASN A 176 29.09 38.66 13.26
N VAL A 177 29.16 37.32 13.15
CA VAL A 177 27.98 36.44 13.19
C VAL A 177 27.27 36.52 14.55
N GLN A 178 28.02 36.51 15.64
CA GLN A 178 27.49 36.69 17.00
C GLN A 178 26.72 38.01 17.14
N THR A 179 27.28 39.11 16.64
CA THR A 179 26.63 40.43 16.69
C THR A 179 25.36 40.46 15.83
N TRP A 180 25.36 39.74 14.70
CA TRP A 180 24.19 39.57 13.86
C TRP A 180 23.10 38.74 14.57
N ILE A 181 23.43 37.66 15.28
CA ILE A 181 22.46 36.93 16.13
C ILE A 181 21.90 37.86 17.23
N ASP A 182 22.75 38.62 17.91
CA ASP A 182 22.35 39.52 19.01
C ASP A 182 21.39 40.63 18.59
N HIS A 183 21.42 41.01 17.32
CA HIS A 183 20.52 42.04 16.78
C HIS A 183 19.09 41.55 16.65
N ASP A 184 18.89 40.26 16.36
CA ASP A 184 17.56 39.66 16.18
C ASP A 184 17.60 38.15 16.47
N LEU A 185 17.03 37.75 17.60
CA LEU A 185 17.03 36.34 18.04
C LEU A 185 16.10 35.47 17.19
N GLU A 186 15.16 36.06 16.43
CA GLU A 186 14.38 35.36 15.39
C GLU A 186 15.26 34.92 14.20
N ARG A 187 16.58 35.06 14.29
CA ARG A 187 17.54 34.47 13.33
C ARG A 187 17.95 33.05 13.72
N LEU A 188 17.64 32.63 14.95
CA LEU A 188 17.90 31.27 15.45
C LEU A 188 16.73 30.31 15.22
N HIS A 189 15.54 30.84 14.92
CA HIS A 189 14.35 30.10 14.50
C HIS A 189 13.76 30.76 13.25
N HIS A 190 13.11 30.03 12.34
CA HIS A 190 12.51 30.62 11.12
C HIS A 190 13.49 31.37 10.18
N ASN A 191 14.76 30.96 10.20
CA ASN A 191 15.81 31.51 9.33
C ASN A 191 16.42 30.46 8.40
N GLU A 192 15.62 29.45 8.06
CA GLU A 192 15.96 28.39 7.14
C GLU A 192 16.01 28.92 5.70
N ILE A 193 17.18 28.82 5.09
CA ILE A 193 17.42 29.27 3.72
C ILE A 193 18.55 28.45 3.12
N TRP A 194 18.35 27.97 1.89
CA TRP A 194 19.30 27.04 1.26
C TRP A 194 19.52 25.79 2.14
N ALA A 195 20.67 25.14 2.09
CA ALA A 195 21.02 24.00 2.94
C ALA A 195 21.37 24.39 4.40
N MET A 196 20.96 25.57 4.88
CA MET A 196 21.42 26.15 6.15
C MET A 196 20.30 26.76 6.98
N CYS A 197 20.55 26.90 8.28
CA CYS A 197 19.60 27.46 9.24
C CYS A 197 20.32 28.19 10.38
N GLY A 198 19.56 28.68 11.37
CA GLY A 198 20.12 29.31 12.57
C GLY A 198 21.14 28.44 13.32
N GLY A 199 20.98 27.11 13.25
CA GLY A 199 21.93 26.13 13.79
C GLY A 199 23.33 26.26 13.20
N THR A 200 23.46 26.49 11.88
CA THR A 200 24.76 26.70 11.21
C THR A 200 25.52 27.89 11.79
N ALA A 201 24.82 29.01 11.99
CA ALA A 201 25.42 30.22 12.58
C ALA A 201 25.78 30.01 14.05
N MET A 202 24.88 29.41 14.83
CA MET A 202 25.13 29.11 16.24
C MET A 202 26.36 28.20 16.39
N TRP A 203 26.41 27.09 15.66
CA TRP A 203 27.54 26.16 15.69
C TRP A 203 28.88 26.87 15.42
N GLY A 204 28.95 27.70 14.39
CA GLY A 204 30.15 28.46 14.04
C GLY A 204 30.66 29.36 15.18
N VAL A 205 29.73 30.08 15.82
CA VAL A 205 30.05 30.96 16.96
C VAL A 205 30.52 30.15 18.16
N LEU A 206 29.81 29.08 18.53
CA LEU A 206 30.18 28.20 19.63
C LEU A 206 31.56 27.58 19.41
N ARG A 207 31.82 27.11 18.19
CA ARG A 207 33.06 26.44 17.83
C ARG A 207 34.26 27.38 17.86
N ALA A 208 34.17 28.54 17.20
CA ALA A 208 35.28 29.49 17.11
C ALA A 208 35.52 30.25 18.42
N LEU A 209 34.46 30.78 19.04
CA LEU A 209 34.60 31.59 20.26
C LEU A 209 34.71 30.73 21.51
N GLY A 210 34.01 29.59 21.57
CA GLY A 210 34.06 28.69 22.73
C GLY A 210 35.42 28.04 22.94
N LYS A 211 36.15 27.74 21.85
CA LYS A 211 37.55 27.28 21.92
C LYS A 211 38.55 28.40 22.25
N ASN A 212 38.15 29.67 22.15
CA ASN A 212 38.97 30.82 22.53
C ASN A 212 38.72 31.28 23.98
N ASP A 213 37.45 31.41 24.38
CA ASP A 213 37.00 31.69 25.75
C ASP A 213 35.69 30.93 26.04
N SER A 214 35.82 29.72 26.60
CA SER A 214 34.70 28.81 26.84
C SER A 214 33.71 29.35 27.86
N ALA A 215 34.17 30.05 28.90
CA ALA A 215 33.30 30.57 29.95
C ALA A 215 32.47 31.76 29.47
N ALA A 216 33.08 32.69 28.71
CA ALA A 216 32.33 33.81 28.14
C ALA A 216 31.29 33.33 27.12
N THR A 217 31.69 32.39 26.25
CA THR A 217 30.82 31.86 25.19
C THR A 217 29.67 31.02 25.77
N ALA A 218 29.92 30.19 26.78
CA ALA A 218 28.86 29.42 27.44
C ALA A 218 27.79 30.32 28.08
N ASN A 219 28.23 31.41 28.74
CA ASN A 219 27.30 32.39 29.31
C ASN A 219 26.49 33.13 28.23
N TRP A 220 27.10 33.42 27.09
CA TRP A 220 26.41 34.03 25.94
C TRP A 220 25.38 33.07 25.33
N ALA A 221 25.77 31.80 25.13
CA ALA A 221 24.94 30.77 24.52
C ALA A 221 23.70 30.43 25.36
N ASN A 222 23.86 30.21 26.66
CA ASN A 222 22.75 29.88 27.58
C ASN A 222 21.66 30.96 27.62
N ALA A 223 21.96 32.20 27.24
CA ALA A 223 20.99 33.28 27.20
C ALA A 223 20.19 33.35 25.89
N ARG A 224 20.48 32.48 24.91
CA ARG A 224 19.96 32.55 23.53
C ARG A 224 19.49 31.22 22.96
N LEU A 225 20.07 30.10 23.41
CA LEU A 225 19.77 28.77 22.88
C LEU A 225 18.29 28.39 23.01
N GLU A 226 17.55 28.91 23.99
CA GLU A 226 16.10 28.70 24.10
C GLU A 226 15.30 29.19 22.88
N GLU A 227 15.87 30.11 22.08
CA GLU A 227 15.25 30.66 20.85
C GLU A 227 15.65 29.89 19.58
N MET A 228 16.52 28.87 19.68
CA MET A 228 16.92 28.04 18.55
C MET A 228 15.89 26.93 18.33
N ASP A 229 15.52 26.66 17.08
CA ASP A 229 14.58 25.58 16.79
C ASP A 229 15.17 24.21 17.21
N VAL A 230 14.31 23.38 17.80
CA VAL A 230 14.65 21.97 18.03
C VAL A 230 14.40 21.18 16.75
N ILE A 231 13.32 21.45 16.03
CA ILE A 231 13.03 20.81 14.75
C ILE A 231 12.39 21.83 13.81
N ALA A 232 12.90 21.92 12.59
CA ALA A 232 12.28 22.65 11.51
C ALA A 232 10.98 21.93 11.11
N GLY A 233 9.89 22.70 10.98
CA GLY A 233 8.60 22.18 10.55
C GLY A 233 8.57 21.70 9.09
N ALA A 234 7.37 21.43 8.56
CA ALA A 234 7.22 21.06 7.16
C ALA A 234 7.68 22.19 6.21
N GLY A 235 8.53 21.86 5.24
CA GLY A 235 9.13 22.79 4.29
C GLY A 235 10.14 22.08 3.39
N GLN A 236 10.61 22.73 2.33
CA GLN A 236 11.66 22.15 1.47
C GLN A 236 12.99 22.11 2.21
N TRP A 237 13.77 21.03 2.10
CA TRP A 237 15.09 20.88 2.73
C TRP A 237 15.08 20.83 4.26
N ASN A 238 13.94 20.51 4.87
CA ASN A 238 13.83 20.51 6.33
C ASN A 238 14.73 19.49 7.02
N ASN A 239 15.07 18.36 6.39
CA ASN A 239 16.03 17.41 6.95
C ASN A 239 17.46 17.99 7.01
N SER A 240 17.85 18.79 6.02
CA SER A 240 19.13 19.53 6.07
C SER A 240 19.18 20.53 7.23
N TRP A 241 18.10 21.28 7.44
CA TRP A 241 18.06 22.26 8.53
C TRP A 241 18.10 21.59 9.89
N ASN A 242 17.38 20.47 10.01
CA ASN A 242 17.34 19.66 11.21
C ASN A 242 18.74 19.15 11.59
N ILE A 243 19.52 18.60 10.66
CA ILE A 243 20.85 18.11 11.00
C ILE A 243 21.81 19.24 11.44
N TRP A 244 21.67 20.45 10.90
CA TRP A 244 22.40 21.63 11.40
C TRP A 244 21.98 22.04 12.81
N TYR A 245 20.69 21.97 13.14
CA TYR A 245 20.22 22.18 14.51
C TYR A 245 20.79 21.12 15.45
N ALA A 246 20.75 19.84 15.07
CA ALA A 246 21.35 18.76 15.85
C ALA A 246 22.85 19.00 16.12
N HIS A 247 23.58 19.44 15.10
CA HIS A 247 25.00 19.75 15.21
C HIS A 247 25.28 20.88 16.22
N ALA A 248 24.46 21.94 16.19
CA ALA A 248 24.57 23.06 17.11
C ALA A 248 24.17 22.69 18.54
N TRP A 249 23.12 21.88 18.71
CA TRP A 249 22.68 21.37 20.01
C TRP A 249 23.76 20.49 20.66
N HIS A 250 24.37 19.58 19.90
CA HIS A 250 25.49 18.79 20.38
C HIS A 250 26.68 19.68 20.77
N GLU A 251 27.03 20.70 19.98
CA GLU A 251 28.11 21.62 20.33
C GLU A 251 27.81 22.43 21.60
N ALA A 252 26.55 22.84 21.78
CA ALA A 252 26.09 23.49 23.00
C ALA A 252 26.18 22.56 24.21
N PHE A 253 25.84 21.28 24.07
CA PHE A 253 26.04 20.27 25.11
C PHE A 253 27.52 20.15 25.48
N MET A 254 28.43 20.01 24.50
CA MET A 254 29.87 19.91 24.75
C MET A 254 30.44 21.14 25.48
N LEU A 255 29.88 22.32 25.23
CA LEU A 255 30.30 23.56 25.89
C LEU A 255 29.72 23.75 27.30
N THR A 256 28.48 23.31 27.53
CA THR A 256 27.69 23.67 28.73
C THR A 256 27.45 22.51 29.70
N GLY A 257 27.47 21.27 29.21
CA GLY A 257 27.14 20.05 29.94
C GLY A 257 25.64 19.88 30.25
N SER A 258 24.74 20.54 29.51
CA SER A 258 23.29 20.42 29.68
C SER A 258 22.73 19.22 28.92
N GLU A 259 22.21 18.23 29.65
CA GLU A 259 21.59 17.02 29.07
C GLU A 259 20.38 17.35 28.19
N ASP A 260 19.63 18.43 28.46
CA ASP A 260 18.50 18.85 27.61
C ASP A 260 18.96 19.15 26.17
N TYR A 261 20.18 19.69 26.00
CA TYR A 261 20.74 19.97 24.68
C TYR A 261 21.21 18.69 23.97
N ARG A 262 21.70 17.72 24.74
CA ARG A 262 22.03 16.38 24.24
C ARG A 262 20.78 15.67 23.74
N ASP A 263 19.72 15.68 24.54
CA ASP A 263 18.45 15.03 24.20
C ASP A 263 17.80 15.66 22.94
N ASN A 264 17.90 16.99 22.77
CA ASN A 264 17.48 17.66 21.55
C ASN A 264 18.27 17.16 20.32
N ALA A 265 19.60 17.01 20.42
CA ALA A 265 20.42 16.53 19.31
C ALA A 265 20.05 15.08 18.93
N ILE A 266 19.88 14.19 19.91
CA ILE A 266 19.50 12.78 19.69
C ILE A 266 18.12 12.69 19.04
N PHE A 267 17.13 13.42 19.57
CA PHE A 267 15.78 13.44 19.02
C PHE A 267 15.76 13.79 17.53
N ILE A 268 16.58 14.76 17.11
CA ILE A 268 16.66 15.16 15.71
C ILE A 268 17.33 14.07 14.87
N VAL A 269 18.44 13.50 15.33
CA VAL A 269 19.12 12.41 14.62
C VAL A 269 18.17 11.22 14.43
N ASP A 270 17.47 10.79 15.47
CA ASP A 270 16.47 9.72 15.38
C ASP A 270 15.37 10.06 14.37
N SER A 271 14.91 11.32 14.34
CA SER A 271 13.88 11.77 13.40
C SER A 271 14.35 11.74 11.93
N LEU A 272 15.65 11.93 11.70
CA LEU A 272 16.28 11.85 10.37
C LEU A 272 16.47 10.40 9.93
N LEU A 273 16.93 9.53 10.83
CA LEU A 273 17.07 8.10 10.53
C LEU A 273 15.73 7.45 10.20
N ALA A 274 14.64 7.91 10.80
CA ALA A 274 13.29 7.45 10.46
C ALA A 274 12.80 7.89 9.06
N GLN A 275 13.57 8.70 8.33
CA GLN A 275 13.27 9.09 6.95
C GLN A 275 13.90 8.16 5.90
N ASP A 276 14.78 7.24 6.30
CA ASP A 276 15.32 6.17 5.44
C ASP A 276 14.22 5.12 5.23
N TYR A 277 13.39 5.34 4.21
CA TYR A 277 12.14 4.60 4.03
C TYR A 277 12.31 3.29 3.25
N ASP A 278 13.40 3.12 2.51
CA ASP A 278 13.74 1.90 1.78
C ASP A 278 14.97 1.15 2.34
N GLU A 279 15.51 1.64 3.46
CA GLU A 279 16.52 1.00 4.30
C GLU A 279 17.87 0.82 3.60
N ASP A 280 18.24 1.75 2.72
CA ASP A 280 19.50 1.71 1.97
C ASP A 280 20.60 2.62 2.55
N GLY A 281 20.24 3.44 3.54
CA GLY A 281 21.14 4.41 4.19
C GLY A 281 20.97 5.85 3.73
N GLY A 282 20.26 6.07 2.63
CA GLY A 282 19.90 7.36 2.09
C GLY A 282 18.98 8.16 3.02
N ILE A 283 19.23 9.46 3.09
CA ILE A 283 18.35 10.40 3.77
C ILE A 283 17.86 11.44 2.76
N PRO A 284 16.54 11.64 2.62
CA PRO A 284 16.00 12.64 1.72
C PRO A 284 16.25 14.05 2.25
N ALA A 285 16.33 15.02 1.35
CA ALA A 285 16.47 16.41 1.78
C ALA A 285 15.19 16.95 2.44
N THR A 286 14.02 16.44 2.03
CA THR A 286 12.72 16.84 2.59
C THR A 286 11.94 15.65 3.12
N ILE A 287 11.27 15.83 4.27
CA ILE A 287 10.33 14.83 4.81
C ILE A 287 9.25 14.51 3.76
N GLY A 288 9.16 13.24 3.38
CA GLY A 288 8.15 12.72 2.46
C GLY A 288 8.51 12.84 0.98
N ASP A 289 9.77 13.16 0.64
CA ASP A 289 10.29 12.94 -0.71
C ASP A 289 10.16 11.43 -1.10
N PRO A 290 10.09 11.12 -2.40
CA PRO A 290 10.01 9.73 -2.88
C PRO A 290 11.18 8.87 -2.40
N LEU A 291 10.94 7.55 -2.30
CA LEU A 291 11.94 6.55 -1.90
C LEU A 291 13.22 6.58 -2.75
N ASP A 292 13.14 7.04 -4.00
CA ASP A 292 14.24 7.07 -4.96
C ASP A 292 14.81 8.47 -5.22
N GLU A 293 14.60 9.40 -4.27
CA GLU A 293 15.08 10.80 -4.33
C GLU A 293 15.97 11.17 -3.14
N ASP A 294 16.59 10.19 -2.49
CA ASP A 294 17.56 10.44 -1.42
C ASP A 294 18.80 11.17 -1.92
N GLN A 295 19.41 11.96 -1.02
CA GLN A 295 20.41 12.96 -1.42
C GLN A 295 21.75 12.75 -0.71
N SER A 296 22.85 12.86 -1.48
CA SER A 296 24.20 12.58 -0.98
C SER A 296 24.59 13.46 0.21
N TRP A 297 24.20 14.73 0.18
CA TRP A 297 24.67 15.74 1.12
C TRP A 297 23.97 15.67 2.48
N VAL A 298 22.64 15.53 2.52
CA VAL A 298 21.92 15.31 3.80
C VAL A 298 22.30 13.98 4.43
N THR A 299 22.52 12.97 3.61
CA THR A 299 23.04 11.66 4.04
C THR A 299 24.44 11.80 4.67
N ALA A 300 25.34 12.53 4.01
CA ALA A 300 26.67 12.80 4.54
C ALA A 300 26.63 13.64 5.84
N TYR A 301 25.74 14.64 5.92
CA TYR A 301 25.54 15.42 7.15
C TYR A 301 25.11 14.52 8.29
N THR A 302 24.18 13.60 8.05
CA THR A 302 23.68 12.67 9.07
C THR A 302 24.81 11.76 9.59
N GLY A 303 25.67 11.26 8.70
CA GLY A 303 26.85 10.46 9.07
C GLY A 303 27.84 11.21 9.96
N TRP A 304 28.21 12.45 9.60
CA TRP A 304 29.18 13.22 10.37
C TRP A 304 28.56 14.02 11.52
N MET A 305 27.64 14.94 11.21
CA MET A 305 27.10 15.89 12.18
C MET A 305 26.16 15.24 13.19
N GLY A 306 25.55 14.11 12.83
CA GLY A 306 24.66 13.32 13.67
C GLY A 306 25.39 12.15 14.32
N LEU A 307 25.53 11.04 13.58
CA LEU A 307 25.98 9.76 14.13
C LEU A 307 27.37 9.83 14.77
N SER A 308 28.36 10.42 14.09
CA SER A 308 29.75 10.44 14.57
C SER A 308 29.92 11.20 15.89
N ASN A 309 29.08 12.23 16.12
CA ASN A 309 29.06 12.97 17.38
C ASN A 309 28.54 12.12 18.56
N LEU A 310 27.65 11.16 18.31
CA LEU A 310 27.04 10.32 19.34
C LEU A 310 27.87 9.07 19.68
N PHE A 311 28.75 8.63 18.78
CA PHE A 311 29.54 7.41 18.98
C PHE A 311 30.46 7.43 20.20
N VAL A 312 30.96 8.61 20.58
CA VAL A 312 31.84 8.77 21.74
C VAL A 312 31.15 8.47 23.08
N GLU A 313 29.83 8.36 23.06
CA GLU A 313 29.00 8.10 24.24
C GLU A 313 28.59 6.62 24.37
N LEU A 314 28.84 5.80 23.35
CA LEU A 314 28.39 4.41 23.33
C LEU A 314 29.18 3.54 24.32
N PRO A 315 28.51 2.64 25.07
CA PRO A 315 29.20 1.67 25.92
C PRO A 315 29.99 0.66 25.07
N GLN A 316 30.95 -0.03 25.69
CA GLN A 316 31.73 -1.06 24.99
C GLN A 316 30.86 -2.22 24.53
N VAL A 317 29.95 -2.70 25.38
CA VAL A 317 28.96 -3.74 25.07
C VAL A 317 27.60 -3.22 25.50
N ASN A 318 26.60 -3.35 24.62
CA ASN A 318 25.20 -3.11 24.91
C ASN A 318 24.36 -4.01 24.00
N ALA A 319 23.61 -4.92 24.61
CA ALA A 319 22.76 -5.87 23.93
C ALA A 319 21.30 -5.52 24.23
N GLY A 320 20.51 -5.26 23.20
CA GLY A 320 19.13 -4.81 23.35
C GLY A 320 18.11 -5.76 22.70
N ILE A 321 16.86 -5.62 23.13
CA ILE A 321 15.70 -6.16 22.46
C ILE A 321 14.88 -4.99 21.94
N ILE A 322 14.75 -4.89 20.62
CA ILE A 322 14.01 -3.82 19.96
C ILE A 322 12.51 -4.08 20.07
N ASP A 323 12.03 -5.16 19.43
CA ASP A 323 10.61 -5.44 19.30
C ASP A 323 10.31 -6.93 19.05
N LEU A 324 9.01 -7.21 18.96
CA LEU A 324 8.45 -8.46 18.46
C LEU A 324 7.95 -8.23 17.03
N ILE A 325 8.52 -8.95 16.06
CA ILE A 325 8.12 -8.89 14.65
C ILE A 325 6.88 -9.75 14.39
N SER A 326 6.81 -10.93 15.01
CA SER A 326 5.70 -11.87 14.85
C SER A 326 5.57 -12.76 16.08
N PRO A 327 4.35 -13.13 16.52
CA PRO A 327 3.05 -12.81 15.93
C PRO A 327 2.60 -11.38 16.25
N ASP A 328 1.65 -10.83 15.47
CA ASP A 328 1.00 -9.55 15.81
C ASP A 328 0.18 -9.71 17.10
N ILE A 329 0.66 -9.16 18.20
CA ILE A 329 0.03 -9.28 19.52
C ILE A 329 -1.14 -8.31 19.74
N THR A 330 -1.43 -7.44 18.78
CA THR A 330 -2.53 -6.46 18.90
C THR A 330 -3.89 -7.06 18.57
N ARG A 331 -3.92 -8.29 18.02
CA ARG A 331 -5.13 -9.03 17.68
C ARG A 331 -5.34 -10.27 18.55
N PRO A 332 -6.58 -10.75 18.71
CA PRO A 332 -6.88 -11.94 19.50
C PRO A 332 -6.49 -13.23 18.77
N TYR A 333 -6.09 -14.25 19.54
CA TYR A 333 -5.80 -15.60 19.06
C TYR A 333 -6.58 -16.66 19.83
N SER A 334 -6.74 -17.83 19.24
CA SER A 334 -7.39 -18.96 19.92
C SER A 334 -6.38 -19.78 20.74
N VAL A 335 -6.84 -20.45 21.79
CA VAL A 335 -6.03 -21.43 22.55
C VAL A 335 -5.50 -22.60 21.66
N ASN A 336 -6.10 -22.82 20.50
CA ASN A 336 -5.68 -23.84 19.55
C ASN A 336 -4.56 -23.35 18.61
N ASP A 337 -4.27 -22.06 18.57
CA ASP A 337 -3.30 -21.48 17.65
C ASP A 337 -1.87 -21.81 18.07
N ILE A 338 -1.00 -22.02 17.08
CA ILE A 338 0.42 -22.32 17.27
C ILE A 338 1.21 -21.11 16.81
N HIS A 339 1.96 -20.50 17.72
CA HIS A 339 2.69 -19.25 17.47
C HIS A 339 4.18 -19.53 17.27
N SER A 340 4.72 -18.96 16.19
CA SER A 340 6.17 -18.81 16.00
C SER A 340 6.55 -17.38 16.34
N PHE A 341 7.54 -17.23 17.21
CA PHE A 341 7.99 -15.92 17.66
C PHE A 341 9.24 -15.50 16.87
N THR A 342 9.24 -14.28 16.37
CA THR A 342 10.42 -13.62 15.80
C THR A 342 10.61 -12.30 16.54
N PHE A 343 11.77 -12.16 17.18
CA PHE A 343 12.18 -10.94 17.89
C PHE A 343 13.26 -10.22 17.11
N ARG A 344 13.30 -8.90 17.20
CA ARG A 344 14.43 -8.12 16.71
C ARG A 344 15.33 -7.75 17.88
N LEU A 345 16.60 -8.16 17.78
CA LEU A 345 17.65 -7.89 18.74
C LEU A 345 18.63 -6.87 18.16
N GLU A 346 19.38 -6.19 19.02
CA GLU A 346 20.41 -5.23 18.60
C GLU A 346 21.72 -5.37 19.38
N ASN A 347 22.80 -5.01 18.70
CA ASN A 347 24.06 -4.65 19.31
C ASN A 347 24.18 -3.12 19.29
N ALA A 348 23.96 -2.48 20.43
CA ALA A 348 24.01 -1.03 20.60
C ALA A 348 25.36 -0.56 21.21
N GLY A 349 26.34 -1.47 21.38
CA GLY A 349 27.67 -1.15 21.90
C GLY A 349 28.72 -0.92 20.80
N ILE A 350 29.95 -0.56 21.17
CA ILE A 350 31.08 -0.37 20.22
C ILE A 350 31.75 -1.71 19.86
N THR A 351 31.53 -2.79 20.60
CA THR A 351 32.12 -4.10 20.27
C THR A 351 31.37 -4.71 19.08
N GLU A 352 32.07 -4.98 17.98
CA GLU A 352 31.49 -5.52 16.73
C GLU A 352 30.76 -6.85 16.94
N ASP A 353 31.44 -7.82 17.55
CA ASP A 353 30.91 -9.17 17.72
C ASP A 353 30.61 -9.44 19.20
N ILE A 354 29.34 -9.66 19.53
CA ILE A 354 28.90 -10.01 20.89
C ILE A 354 28.00 -11.24 20.88
N ASN A 355 28.02 -12.01 21.97
CA ASN A 355 27.07 -13.11 22.19
C ASN A 355 25.95 -12.60 23.07
N ILE A 356 24.73 -12.45 22.53
CA ILE A 356 23.57 -11.93 23.26
C ILE A 356 22.87 -13.09 23.97
N PRO A 357 22.98 -13.23 25.32
CA PRO A 357 22.19 -14.20 26.05
C PRO A 357 20.72 -13.75 26.03
N VAL A 358 19.82 -14.61 25.59
CA VAL A 358 18.38 -14.31 25.52
C VAL A 358 17.59 -15.26 26.40
N SER A 359 16.65 -14.69 27.14
CA SER A 359 15.76 -15.43 28.04
C SER A 359 14.32 -14.98 27.85
N ILE A 360 13.40 -15.94 27.84
CA ILE A 360 11.96 -15.70 27.90
C ILE A 360 11.43 -16.25 29.22
N ARG A 361 10.59 -15.49 29.92
CA ARG A 361 9.92 -15.91 31.17
C ARG A 361 8.46 -15.48 31.18
N GLY A 362 7.64 -16.23 31.92
CA GLY A 362 6.20 -15.97 32.04
C GLY A 362 5.40 -17.14 31.48
N ALA A 363 4.59 -16.87 30.44
CA ALA A 363 3.76 -17.86 29.75
C ALA A 363 4.50 -19.12 29.28
N PHE A 364 5.75 -18.96 28.85
CA PHE A 364 6.67 -20.04 28.55
C PHE A 364 8.10 -19.61 28.92
N ASN A 365 9.02 -20.57 28.95
CA ASN A 365 10.40 -20.32 29.34
C ASN A 365 11.36 -20.80 28.26
N PHE A 366 12.31 -19.94 27.92
CA PHE A 366 13.40 -20.24 26.98
C PHE A 366 14.68 -19.61 27.50
N ASP A 367 15.81 -20.26 27.24
CA ASP A 367 17.16 -19.73 27.44
C ASP A 367 18.01 -20.09 26.23
N GLY A 368 18.69 -19.11 25.65
CA GLY A 368 19.56 -19.28 24.50
C GLY A 368 20.61 -18.20 24.41
N GLU A 369 21.39 -18.24 23.34
CA GLU A 369 22.44 -17.28 23.05
C GLU A 369 22.45 -17.05 21.54
N ILE A 370 22.45 -15.78 21.14
CA ILE A 370 22.44 -15.36 19.74
C ILE A 370 23.76 -14.64 19.47
N GLN A 371 24.52 -15.12 18.50
CA GLN A 371 25.72 -14.42 18.05
C GLN A 371 25.28 -13.21 17.21
N ALA A 372 25.65 -12.02 17.66
CA ALA A 372 25.60 -10.80 16.87
C ALA A 372 26.92 -10.63 16.13
N GLU A 373 26.84 -10.48 14.82
CA GLU A 373 27.97 -10.12 13.96
C GLU A 373 27.71 -8.71 13.43
N GLY A 374 28.47 -7.74 13.91
CA GLY A 374 28.26 -6.33 13.62
C GLY A 374 27.10 -5.66 14.37
N TRP A 375 26.54 -4.62 13.77
CA TRP A 375 25.57 -3.71 14.40
C TRP A 375 24.23 -3.62 13.68
N GLN A 376 24.02 -4.46 12.66
CA GLN A 376 22.71 -4.56 12.03
C GLN A 376 21.75 -5.31 12.96
N PRO A 377 20.47 -4.91 13.03
CA PRO A 377 19.49 -5.63 13.83
C PRO A 377 19.39 -7.10 13.42
N ILE A 378 19.21 -7.97 14.42
CA ILE A 378 19.18 -9.42 14.21
C ILE A 378 17.77 -9.93 14.44
N GLU A 379 17.22 -10.58 13.42
CA GLU A 379 15.96 -11.30 13.57
C GLU A 379 16.21 -12.68 14.17
N TRP A 380 15.79 -12.86 15.41
CA TRP A 380 15.83 -14.13 16.10
C TRP A 380 14.46 -14.80 16.06
N GLN A 381 14.35 -15.84 15.22
CA GLN A 381 13.21 -16.75 15.22
C GLN A 381 13.38 -17.85 16.26
N LEU A 382 12.40 -18.00 17.15
CA LEU A 382 12.36 -19.09 18.11
C LEU A 382 12.16 -20.43 17.38
N GLU A 383 13.03 -21.41 17.65
CA GLU A 383 13.03 -22.70 16.95
C GLU A 383 11.76 -23.52 17.21
N GLU A 384 11.29 -23.53 18.46
CA GLU A 384 10.15 -24.31 18.89
C GLU A 384 8.92 -23.41 19.01
N PRO A 385 7.83 -23.71 18.26
CA PRO A 385 6.61 -22.92 18.36
C PRO A 385 5.92 -23.16 19.70
N TRP A 386 5.15 -22.17 20.14
CA TRP A 386 4.41 -22.24 21.40
C TRP A 386 2.90 -22.27 21.15
N GLN A 387 2.20 -23.12 21.90
CA GLN A 387 0.75 -23.18 21.94
C GLN A 387 0.26 -22.79 23.34
N PRO A 388 -0.68 -21.84 23.46
CA PRO A 388 -1.25 -21.46 24.74
C PRO A 388 -1.88 -22.65 25.48
N GLN A 389 -1.79 -22.66 26.82
CA GLN A 389 -2.38 -23.72 27.66
C GLN A 389 -3.68 -23.27 28.34
N GLU A 390 -3.93 -21.96 28.38
CA GLU A 390 -5.10 -21.33 28.97
C GLU A 390 -5.49 -20.09 28.16
N SER A 391 -6.69 -19.57 28.42
CA SER A 391 -7.19 -18.33 27.82
C SER A 391 -7.15 -17.19 28.82
N GLY A 392 -7.08 -15.96 28.31
CA GLY A 392 -6.93 -14.71 29.05
C GLY A 392 -5.87 -13.82 28.41
N GLU A 393 -5.54 -12.73 29.10
CA GLU A 393 -4.36 -11.92 28.80
C GLU A 393 -3.12 -12.67 29.32
N ILE A 394 -2.31 -13.16 28.38
CA ILE A 394 -1.12 -13.96 28.66
C ILE A 394 0.11 -13.07 28.51
N GLU A 395 0.78 -12.80 29.64
CA GLU A 395 1.99 -11.98 29.69
C GLU A 395 3.26 -12.84 29.66
N PHE A 396 4.27 -12.39 28.91
CA PHE A 396 5.63 -12.91 28.97
C PHE A 396 6.65 -11.78 28.75
N MET A 397 7.84 -11.99 29.27
CA MET A 397 8.95 -11.05 29.17
C MET A 397 10.09 -11.72 28.41
N VAL A 398 10.64 -11.01 27.44
CA VAL A 398 11.90 -11.35 26.78
C VAL A 398 12.95 -10.40 27.33
N PHE A 399 14.10 -10.93 27.72
CA PHE A 399 15.20 -10.11 28.20
C PHE A 399 16.56 -10.69 27.84
N THR A 400 17.55 -9.81 27.79
CA THR A 400 18.97 -10.13 27.78
C THR A 400 19.58 -9.75 29.14
N ASP A 401 20.61 -10.49 29.54
CA ASP A 401 21.37 -10.23 30.78
C ASP A 401 22.86 -10.41 30.50
N HIS A 402 23.36 -9.70 29.48
CA HIS A 402 24.77 -9.75 29.13
C HIS A 402 25.62 -9.22 30.30
N PRO A 403 26.61 -9.99 30.82
CA PRO A 403 27.30 -9.64 32.06
C PRO A 403 28.20 -8.41 31.95
N GLU A 404 28.63 -8.06 30.74
CA GLU A 404 29.43 -6.87 30.44
C GLU A 404 28.57 -5.67 30.01
N ASP A 405 27.24 -5.86 29.91
CA ASP A 405 26.33 -4.77 29.59
C ASP A 405 26.04 -3.92 30.82
N GLY A 406 26.47 -2.66 30.70
CA GLY A 406 26.35 -1.64 31.74
C GLY A 406 25.12 -0.75 31.57
N ASP A 407 24.52 -0.73 30.38
CA ASP A 407 23.20 -0.15 30.16
C ASP A 407 22.17 -1.25 30.41
N ARG A 408 21.02 -0.89 30.97
CA ARG A 408 19.95 -1.84 31.30
C ARG A 408 18.59 -1.38 30.81
N THR A 409 18.57 -0.30 30.02
CA THR A 409 17.34 0.39 29.62
C THR A 409 16.64 -0.29 28.45
N ASN A 410 17.38 -1.01 27.59
CA ASN A 410 16.91 -1.76 26.43
C ASN A 410 17.00 -3.30 26.59
N ASP A 411 17.37 -3.79 27.78
CA ASP A 411 17.54 -5.23 28.05
C ASP A 411 16.26 -6.05 28.00
N SER A 412 15.07 -5.44 28.11
CA SER A 412 13.84 -6.20 28.34
C SER A 412 12.62 -5.63 27.63
N LEU A 413 11.80 -6.54 27.10
CA LEU A 413 10.53 -6.27 26.46
C LEU A 413 9.44 -7.12 27.12
N THR A 414 8.39 -6.47 27.63
CA THR A 414 7.22 -7.16 28.21
C THR A 414 6.07 -7.12 27.22
N LEU A 415 5.50 -8.29 26.93
CA LEU A 415 4.50 -8.50 25.89
C LEU A 415 3.27 -9.18 26.49
N THR A 416 2.10 -8.81 25.98
CA THR A 416 0.81 -9.38 26.38
C THR A 416 0.05 -9.83 25.15
N MET A 417 -0.40 -11.08 25.15
CA MET A 417 -1.25 -11.67 24.10
C MET A 417 -2.66 -11.90 24.61
N ASP A 418 -3.66 -11.56 23.80
CA ASP A 418 -5.05 -11.89 24.08
C ASP A 418 -5.40 -13.28 23.52
N ILE A 419 -5.43 -14.28 24.40
CA ILE A 419 -5.78 -15.66 24.04
C ILE A 419 -7.22 -15.94 24.44
N ARG A 420 -8.04 -16.34 23.48
CA ARG A 420 -9.47 -16.62 23.67
C ARG A 420 -9.75 -18.14 23.67
N PRO A 421 -10.73 -18.60 24.46
CA PRO A 421 -11.16 -19.98 24.39
C PRO A 421 -11.87 -20.25 23.06
N VAL A 422 -11.98 -21.53 22.70
CA VAL A 422 -12.82 -21.98 21.59
C VAL A 422 -14.15 -22.52 22.10
N ALA A 423 -15.19 -22.44 21.27
CA ALA A 423 -16.50 -23.00 21.56
C ALA A 423 -17.04 -23.77 20.34
N ASP A 424 -17.80 -24.83 20.60
CA ASP A 424 -18.46 -25.62 19.56
C ASP A 424 -19.48 -24.78 18.79
N LEU A 425 -19.45 -24.89 17.47
CA LEU A 425 -20.40 -24.31 16.53
C LEU A 425 -21.04 -25.42 15.69
N ASN A 426 -22.38 -25.44 15.69
CA ASN A 426 -23.18 -26.37 14.91
C ASN A 426 -23.89 -25.63 13.76
N LEU A 427 -23.73 -26.10 12.53
CA LEU A 427 -24.38 -25.56 11.35
C LEU A 427 -25.41 -26.55 10.82
N SER A 428 -26.58 -26.07 10.40
CA SER A 428 -27.61 -26.90 9.78
C SER A 428 -28.40 -26.13 8.72
N THR A 429 -28.48 -26.70 7.52
CA THR A 429 -29.06 -26.08 6.33
C THR A 429 -29.94 -27.07 5.58
N GLN A 430 -31.19 -26.68 5.33
CA GLN A 430 -32.18 -27.51 4.64
C GLN A 430 -33.14 -26.64 3.83
N ASP A 431 -33.90 -27.24 2.90
CA ASP A 431 -35.00 -26.55 2.21
C ASP A 431 -36.32 -26.62 3.00
N ILE A 432 -37.39 -26.02 2.46
CA ILE A 432 -38.73 -26.06 3.07
C ILE A 432 -39.33 -27.47 3.17
N ASP A 433 -38.89 -28.40 2.31
CA ASP A 433 -39.31 -29.81 2.29
C ASP A 433 -38.47 -30.69 3.23
N GLY A 434 -37.41 -30.13 3.80
CA GLY A 434 -36.50 -30.80 4.72
C GLY A 434 -35.37 -31.58 4.05
N ASN A 435 -35.12 -31.35 2.75
CA ASN A 435 -33.95 -31.89 2.08
C ASN A 435 -32.70 -31.10 2.49
N PRO A 436 -31.53 -31.76 2.65
CA PRO A 436 -30.29 -31.08 2.97
C PRO A 436 -29.87 -30.12 1.85
N VAL A 437 -29.39 -28.93 2.22
CA VAL A 437 -28.84 -27.97 1.28
C VAL A 437 -27.38 -27.77 1.62
N HIS A 438 -26.47 -28.10 0.70
CA HIS A 438 -25.06 -27.79 0.86
C HIS A 438 -24.87 -26.27 0.92
N THR A 439 -24.05 -25.80 1.85
CA THR A 439 -23.87 -24.37 2.12
C THR A 439 -22.47 -24.11 2.66
N THR A 440 -21.81 -23.11 2.09
CA THR A 440 -20.54 -22.58 2.56
C THR A 440 -20.78 -21.36 3.45
N PHE A 441 -20.13 -21.32 4.60
CA PHE A 441 -20.18 -20.24 5.58
C PHE A 441 -18.81 -19.58 5.67
N PHE A 442 -18.77 -18.26 5.55
CA PHE A 442 -17.56 -17.45 5.73
C PHE A 442 -17.73 -16.59 6.98
N PHE A 443 -16.85 -16.80 7.96
CA PHE A 443 -16.85 -16.06 9.22
C PHE A 443 -15.78 -14.96 9.18
N TYR A 444 -16.19 -13.74 9.47
CA TYR A 444 -15.34 -12.55 9.56
C TYR A 444 -15.40 -12.05 10.99
N ASN A 445 -14.27 -12.08 11.72
CA ASN A 445 -14.23 -11.64 13.10
C ASN A 445 -14.18 -10.10 13.13
N HIS A 446 -14.99 -9.46 13.98
CA HIS A 446 -15.07 -7.99 14.09
C HIS A 446 -13.81 -7.34 14.68
N GLU A 447 -12.94 -8.12 15.32
CA GLU A 447 -11.66 -7.67 15.89
C GLU A 447 -10.47 -7.92 14.94
N LEU A 448 -10.72 -8.47 13.74
CA LEU A 448 -9.73 -8.69 12.68
C LEU A 448 -10.01 -7.78 11.47
N ASP A 449 -9.17 -7.86 10.44
CA ASP A 449 -9.41 -7.14 9.19
C ASP A 449 -10.78 -7.56 8.59
N PRO A 450 -11.69 -6.62 8.29
CA PRO A 450 -13.02 -6.94 7.76
C PRO A 450 -13.03 -7.69 6.42
N SER A 451 -11.90 -7.71 5.70
CA SER A 451 -11.70 -8.46 4.46
C SER A 451 -11.12 -9.86 4.68
N GLU A 452 -10.60 -10.16 5.87
CA GLU A 452 -10.02 -11.45 6.23
C GLU A 452 -11.12 -12.45 6.61
N VAL A 453 -11.16 -13.58 5.91
CA VAL A 453 -11.98 -14.73 6.31
C VAL A 453 -11.25 -15.44 7.44
N TYR A 454 -11.76 -15.32 8.67
CA TYR A 454 -11.23 -16.05 9.82
C TYR A 454 -11.37 -17.56 9.64
N GLN A 455 -12.57 -18.01 9.23
CA GLN A 455 -12.83 -19.43 9.00
C GLN A 455 -13.89 -19.64 7.92
N MET A 456 -13.65 -20.66 7.08
CA MET A 456 -14.60 -21.14 6.09
C MET A 456 -15.06 -22.55 6.47
N LEU A 457 -16.38 -22.77 6.49
CA LEU A 457 -16.99 -24.04 6.86
C LEU A 457 -18.04 -24.45 5.82
N GLU A 458 -18.13 -25.75 5.55
CA GLU A 458 -19.11 -26.30 4.61
C GLU A 458 -20.01 -27.32 5.31
N THR A 459 -21.30 -27.31 4.97
CA THR A 459 -22.23 -28.35 5.42
C THR A 459 -22.14 -29.58 4.53
N ASN A 460 -22.28 -30.77 5.11
CA ASN A 460 -22.24 -32.01 4.35
C ASN A 460 -23.49 -32.13 3.45
N SER A 461 -23.30 -32.44 2.16
CA SER A 461 -24.39 -32.53 1.17
C SER A 461 -25.45 -33.59 1.48
N ASP A 462 -25.14 -34.64 2.25
CA ASP A 462 -26.07 -35.74 2.58
C ASP A 462 -27.02 -35.40 3.73
N ASN A 463 -26.63 -34.49 4.63
CA ASN A 463 -27.41 -34.20 5.85
C ASN A 463 -27.53 -32.70 6.19
N GLY A 464 -26.89 -31.83 5.42
CA GLY A 464 -26.95 -30.38 5.58
C GLY A 464 -26.33 -29.89 6.88
N SER A 465 -25.39 -30.63 7.50
CA SER A 465 -24.82 -30.26 8.81
C SER A 465 -23.30 -30.13 8.79
N SER A 466 -22.76 -29.31 9.70
CA SER A 466 -21.33 -29.17 9.97
C SER A 466 -21.10 -28.90 11.45
N GLU A 467 -19.99 -29.39 11.99
CA GLU A 467 -19.55 -29.15 13.36
C GLU A 467 -18.09 -28.67 13.33
N SER A 468 -17.79 -27.59 14.05
CA SER A 468 -16.44 -27.05 14.18
C SER A 468 -16.27 -26.37 15.54
N GLU A 469 -15.03 -26.22 15.98
CA GLU A 469 -14.67 -25.26 17.03
C GLU A 469 -14.42 -23.89 16.40
N MET A 470 -14.81 -22.83 17.12
CA MET A 470 -14.63 -21.43 16.73
C MET A 470 -14.06 -20.65 17.92
N MET A 471 -13.14 -19.72 17.68
CA MET A 471 -12.72 -18.77 18.70
C MET A 471 -13.91 -17.94 19.20
N VAL A 472 -14.02 -17.76 20.52
CA VAL A 472 -15.05 -16.90 21.12
C VAL A 472 -14.85 -15.46 20.65
N GLY A 473 -15.93 -14.85 20.15
CA GLY A 473 -15.88 -13.52 19.54
C GLY A 473 -17.16 -13.14 18.80
N VAL A 474 -17.14 -11.97 18.19
CA VAL A 474 -18.24 -11.43 17.38
C VAL A 474 -17.90 -11.57 15.90
N TYR A 475 -18.82 -12.12 15.13
CA TYR A 475 -18.59 -12.41 13.71
C TYR A 475 -19.68 -11.83 12.82
N SER A 476 -19.30 -11.34 11.64
CA SER A 476 -20.20 -11.32 10.49
C SER A 476 -20.10 -12.66 9.75
N VAL A 477 -21.22 -13.17 9.25
CA VAL A 477 -21.28 -14.47 8.57
C VAL A 477 -21.91 -14.30 7.20
N ALA A 478 -21.15 -14.55 6.13
CA ALA A 478 -21.72 -14.71 4.81
C ALA A 478 -22.09 -16.19 4.60
N ILE A 479 -23.32 -16.44 4.18
CA ILE A 479 -23.90 -17.78 4.04
C ILE A 479 -24.25 -17.97 2.57
N VAL A 480 -23.55 -18.87 1.90
CA VAL A 480 -23.66 -19.09 0.46
C VAL A 480 -24.15 -20.52 0.23
N PRO A 481 -25.47 -20.72 0.09
CA PRO A 481 -26.00 -22.03 -0.28
C PRO A 481 -25.72 -22.33 -1.74
N ASP A 482 -25.77 -23.61 -2.09
CA ASP A 482 -25.78 -24.03 -3.49
C ASP A 482 -26.97 -23.41 -4.23
N PHE A 483 -26.77 -23.17 -5.52
CA PHE A 483 -27.84 -22.79 -6.43
C PHE A 483 -29.02 -23.79 -6.31
N PRO A 484 -30.30 -23.35 -6.34
CA PRO A 484 -30.82 -22.02 -6.72
C PRO A 484 -31.12 -21.07 -5.54
N TYR A 485 -30.52 -21.28 -4.37
CA TYR A 485 -30.87 -20.49 -3.18
C TYR A 485 -30.04 -19.19 -3.08
N PRO A 486 -30.64 -18.06 -2.68
CA PRO A 486 -29.91 -16.81 -2.55
C PRO A 486 -28.97 -16.81 -1.34
N ALA A 487 -27.82 -16.15 -1.49
CA ALA A 487 -26.90 -15.91 -0.38
C ALA A 487 -27.53 -15.00 0.70
N GLN A 488 -27.11 -15.21 1.94
CA GLN A 488 -27.57 -14.46 3.11
C GLN A 488 -26.39 -13.92 3.91
N ARG A 489 -26.67 -12.93 4.77
CA ARG A 489 -25.68 -12.43 5.73
C ARG A 489 -26.26 -12.34 7.14
N ILE A 490 -25.43 -12.69 8.12
CA ILE A 490 -25.61 -12.29 9.51
C ILE A 490 -24.60 -11.19 9.78
N GLU A 491 -25.05 -10.00 10.13
CA GLU A 491 -24.13 -8.88 10.43
C GLU A 491 -23.41 -9.11 11.76
N GLU A 492 -24.08 -9.70 12.75
CA GLU A 492 -23.53 -9.95 14.08
C GLU A 492 -23.96 -11.33 14.60
N TYR A 493 -22.99 -12.22 14.81
CA TYR A 493 -23.13 -13.53 15.41
C TYR A 493 -22.14 -13.68 16.56
N ASN A 494 -22.64 -13.82 17.77
CA ASN A 494 -21.83 -13.92 18.99
C ASN A 494 -21.55 -15.39 19.32
N VAL A 495 -20.31 -15.83 19.09
CA VAL A 495 -19.82 -17.14 19.56
C VAL A 495 -19.44 -17.00 21.02
N THR A 496 -20.04 -17.82 21.90
CA THR A 496 -19.82 -17.73 23.36
C THR A 496 -19.51 -19.08 23.97
N GLU A 497 -18.68 -19.07 25.01
CA GLU A 497 -18.35 -20.26 25.79
C GLU A 497 -19.57 -20.75 26.62
N GLY A 498 -19.71 -22.07 26.76
CA GLY A 498 -20.72 -22.68 27.63
C GLY A 498 -22.18 -22.56 27.14
N ARG A 499 -22.40 -22.08 25.92
CA ARG A 499 -23.70 -22.06 25.24
C ARG A 499 -23.67 -22.93 23.98
N GLN A 500 -24.84 -23.37 23.54
CA GLN A 500 -24.98 -24.00 22.23
C GLN A 500 -24.93 -22.93 21.15
N ASN A 501 -23.77 -22.76 20.49
CA ASN A 501 -23.67 -21.94 19.29
C ASN A 501 -24.20 -22.75 18.10
N ARG A 502 -25.28 -22.28 17.49
CA ARG A 502 -25.93 -22.92 16.35
C ARG A 502 -26.40 -21.90 15.33
N ILE A 503 -26.18 -22.18 14.05
CA ILE A 503 -26.81 -21.46 12.93
C ILE A 503 -27.66 -22.46 12.15
N ASN A 504 -28.96 -22.21 12.11
CA ASN A 504 -29.92 -22.97 11.31
C ASN A 504 -30.44 -22.11 10.18
N ARG A 505 -30.45 -22.65 8.96
CA ARG A 505 -31.10 -22.01 7.80
C ARG A 505 -32.06 -22.97 7.12
N GLN A 506 -33.21 -22.42 6.78
CA GLN A 506 -34.19 -23.07 5.93
C GLN A 506 -34.32 -22.22 4.67
N TYR A 507 -34.20 -22.84 3.50
CA TYR A 507 -34.24 -22.15 2.22
C TYR A 507 -35.53 -22.47 1.46
N GLU A 508 -36.07 -21.46 0.82
CA GLU A 508 -37.13 -21.59 -0.16
C GLU A 508 -36.59 -21.13 -1.51
N GLN A 509 -36.84 -21.92 -2.55
CA GLN A 509 -36.39 -21.58 -3.88
C GLN A 509 -37.18 -20.36 -4.39
N PRO A 510 -36.50 -19.30 -4.86
CA PRO A 510 -37.20 -18.12 -5.38
C PRO A 510 -37.89 -18.44 -6.73
N PRO A 511 -39.07 -17.85 -7.01
CA PRO A 511 -39.78 -18.06 -8.28
C PRO A 511 -39.15 -17.31 -9.47
N VAL A 512 -38.34 -16.28 -9.20
CA VAL A 512 -37.74 -15.43 -10.24
C VAL A 512 -36.23 -15.67 -10.38
N LEU A 513 -35.76 -15.83 -11.61
CA LEU A 513 -34.34 -15.69 -11.96
C LEU A 513 -34.12 -14.32 -12.61
N LEU A 514 -33.35 -13.46 -11.95
CA LEU A 514 -32.96 -12.15 -12.45
C LEU A 514 -31.57 -12.24 -13.09
N VAL A 515 -31.52 -12.37 -14.41
CA VAL A 515 -30.29 -12.48 -15.19
C VAL A 515 -29.80 -11.09 -15.57
N ASN A 516 -28.68 -10.69 -14.98
CA ASN A 516 -27.97 -9.48 -15.30
C ASN A 516 -26.89 -9.73 -16.37
N ARG A 517 -27.04 -9.07 -17.52
CA ARG A 517 -26.04 -9.03 -18.59
C ARG A 517 -25.71 -7.60 -19.05
N ASP A 518 -25.92 -6.61 -18.19
CA ASP A 518 -25.52 -5.24 -18.46
C ASP A 518 -24.00 -5.04 -18.46
N THR A 519 -23.55 -3.92 -19.03
CA THR A 519 -22.12 -3.62 -19.22
C THR A 519 -21.41 -3.21 -17.92
N ASP A 520 -22.12 -2.47 -17.06
CA ASP A 520 -21.51 -1.77 -15.91
C ASP A 520 -21.97 -2.33 -14.55
N SER A 521 -22.78 -3.40 -14.51
CA SER A 521 -23.37 -4.02 -13.30
C SER A 521 -24.31 -3.12 -12.47
N THR A 522 -24.47 -1.85 -12.82
CA THR A 522 -25.24 -0.87 -12.03
C THR A 522 -26.75 -0.90 -12.26
N ASN A 523 -27.23 -1.50 -13.34
CA ASN A 523 -28.67 -1.43 -13.65
C ASN A 523 -29.50 -2.42 -12.83
N ALA A 524 -28.87 -3.44 -12.24
CA ALA A 524 -29.57 -4.47 -11.45
C ALA A 524 -30.42 -3.88 -10.31
N ASP A 525 -29.98 -2.79 -9.69
CA ASP A 525 -30.69 -2.17 -8.57
C ASP A 525 -32.09 -1.67 -8.95
N TYR A 526 -32.28 -1.26 -10.22
CA TYR A 526 -33.59 -0.84 -10.74
C TYR A 526 -34.60 -2.00 -10.86
N TYR A 527 -34.13 -3.24 -10.83
CA TYR A 527 -34.96 -4.45 -10.85
C TYR A 527 -35.14 -4.98 -9.42
N LYS A 528 -34.03 -5.14 -8.69
CA LYS A 528 -34.00 -5.62 -7.30
C LYS A 528 -34.93 -4.81 -6.40
N THR A 529 -34.85 -3.48 -6.48
CA THR A 529 -35.70 -2.58 -5.69
C THR A 529 -37.20 -2.86 -5.89
N GLU A 530 -37.62 -3.14 -7.12
CA GLU A 530 -39.03 -3.36 -7.45
C GLU A 530 -39.49 -4.76 -7.05
N LEU A 531 -38.65 -5.78 -7.26
CA LEU A 531 -38.92 -7.16 -6.84
C LEU A 531 -39.04 -7.26 -5.30
N GLU A 532 -38.15 -6.60 -4.57
CA GLU A 532 -38.17 -6.55 -3.10
C GLU A 532 -39.37 -5.79 -2.56
N ALA A 533 -39.74 -4.67 -3.18
CA ALA A 533 -40.88 -3.86 -2.76
C ALA A 533 -42.21 -4.63 -2.82
N GLU A 534 -42.32 -5.55 -3.78
CA GLU A 534 -43.57 -6.27 -4.10
C GLU A 534 -43.58 -7.73 -3.65
N LEU A 535 -42.54 -8.13 -2.92
CA LEU A 535 -42.34 -9.47 -2.38
C LEU A 535 -42.30 -10.57 -3.44
N PHE A 536 -41.58 -10.31 -4.55
CA PHE A 536 -41.17 -11.33 -5.53
C PHE A 536 -39.73 -11.76 -5.21
N PRO A 537 -39.53 -12.90 -4.52
CA PRO A 537 -38.18 -13.41 -4.27
C PRO A 537 -37.49 -13.77 -5.57
N TYR A 538 -36.20 -13.51 -5.64
CA TYR A 538 -35.41 -13.72 -6.85
C TYR A 538 -34.03 -14.28 -6.53
N TYR A 539 -33.47 -15.04 -7.48
CA TYR A 539 -32.05 -15.31 -7.56
C TYR A 539 -31.42 -14.33 -8.54
N HIS A 540 -30.39 -13.59 -8.13
CA HIS A 540 -29.67 -12.66 -9.00
C HIS A 540 -28.47 -13.35 -9.65
N TRP A 541 -28.58 -13.62 -10.96
CA TRP A 541 -27.53 -14.21 -11.76
C TRP A 541 -26.74 -13.11 -12.48
N ARG A 542 -25.52 -12.84 -12.05
CA ARG A 542 -24.64 -11.90 -12.77
C ARG A 542 -23.79 -12.66 -13.79
N SER A 543 -24.11 -12.49 -15.06
CA SER A 543 -23.49 -13.26 -16.15
C SER A 543 -21.99 -12.96 -16.32
N GLU A 544 -21.54 -11.79 -15.86
CA GLU A 544 -20.12 -11.44 -15.82
C GLU A 544 -19.33 -12.28 -14.82
N ASP A 545 -19.95 -12.66 -13.69
CA ASP A 545 -19.32 -13.42 -12.62
C ASP A 545 -19.52 -14.93 -12.80
N LEU A 546 -20.72 -15.33 -13.25
CA LEU A 546 -21.17 -16.73 -13.29
C LEU A 546 -21.17 -17.34 -14.71
N GLY A 547 -20.97 -16.50 -15.73
CA GLY A 547 -21.08 -16.92 -17.13
C GLY A 547 -22.51 -17.04 -17.63
N VAL A 548 -22.68 -17.79 -18.73
CA VAL A 548 -23.98 -18.08 -19.36
C VAL A 548 -24.89 -18.88 -18.43
N VAL A 549 -26.20 -18.68 -18.55
CA VAL A 549 -27.18 -19.32 -17.66
C VAL A 549 -27.44 -20.75 -18.15
N LEU A 550 -26.65 -21.73 -17.74
CA LEU A 550 -26.77 -23.13 -18.23
C LEU A 550 -27.67 -24.01 -17.36
N ASP A 551 -28.51 -24.86 -17.94
CA ASP A 551 -29.27 -25.96 -17.30
C ASP A 551 -30.15 -25.58 -16.09
N HIS A 552 -30.32 -24.29 -15.82
CA HIS A 552 -30.85 -23.76 -14.56
C HIS A 552 -32.11 -22.90 -14.73
N THR A 553 -32.45 -22.55 -15.97
CA THR A 553 -33.60 -21.71 -16.28
C THR A 553 -34.94 -22.40 -15.99
N THR A 554 -34.98 -23.74 -16.08
CA THR A 554 -36.20 -24.53 -15.88
C THR A 554 -36.63 -24.64 -14.42
N ASP A 555 -35.75 -24.30 -13.49
CA ASP A 555 -36.00 -24.38 -12.05
C ASP A 555 -36.92 -23.24 -11.59
N PHE A 556 -36.95 -22.12 -12.30
CA PHE A 556 -37.71 -20.92 -11.94
C PHE A 556 -39.07 -20.86 -12.63
N GLU A 557 -40.01 -20.11 -12.06
CA GLU A 557 -41.28 -19.80 -12.70
C GLU A 557 -41.11 -18.74 -13.80
N THR A 558 -40.25 -17.75 -13.57
CA THR A 558 -40.06 -16.59 -14.45
C THR A 558 -38.61 -16.17 -14.54
N ILE A 559 -38.12 -15.96 -15.76
CA ILE A 559 -36.77 -15.47 -16.06
C ILE A 559 -36.89 -14.02 -16.51
N ILE A 560 -36.28 -13.10 -15.76
CA ILE A 560 -36.11 -11.70 -16.17
C ILE A 560 -34.69 -11.57 -16.72
N TYR A 561 -34.57 -11.36 -18.03
CA TYR A 561 -33.30 -11.22 -18.73
C TYR A 561 -33.09 -9.79 -19.18
N PHE A 562 -32.14 -9.08 -18.55
CA PHE A 562 -31.87 -7.69 -18.90
C PHE A 562 -30.43 -7.45 -19.32
N THR A 563 -30.28 -6.56 -20.31
CA THR A 563 -28.98 -6.27 -20.96
C THR A 563 -28.53 -4.82 -20.78
N GLY A 564 -29.35 -4.00 -20.13
CA GLY A 564 -29.07 -2.58 -19.91
C GLY A 564 -28.76 -1.87 -21.23
N ASP A 565 -27.55 -1.31 -21.33
CA ASP A 565 -27.06 -0.56 -22.49
C ASP A 565 -26.12 -1.32 -23.44
N ARG A 566 -25.99 -2.64 -23.23
CA ARG A 566 -25.14 -3.50 -24.04
C ARG A 566 -25.55 -3.44 -25.52
N GLN A 567 -24.57 -3.29 -26.41
CA GLN A 567 -24.81 -3.12 -27.85
C GLN A 567 -24.56 -4.37 -28.69
N ASN A 568 -23.67 -5.25 -28.23
CA ASN A 568 -23.26 -6.45 -28.95
C ASN A 568 -23.30 -7.64 -27.99
N GLU A 569 -23.60 -8.83 -28.52
CA GLU A 569 -23.78 -10.04 -27.73
C GLU A 569 -24.79 -9.81 -26.59
N THR A 570 -25.88 -9.10 -26.92
CA THR A 570 -26.92 -8.76 -25.93
C THR A 570 -27.51 -10.03 -25.37
N ILE A 571 -27.79 -11.00 -26.25
CA ILE A 571 -28.17 -12.37 -25.89
C ILE A 571 -27.31 -13.29 -26.76
N PRO A 572 -26.29 -13.99 -26.22
CA PRO A 572 -25.44 -14.88 -27.00
C PRO A 572 -26.16 -16.19 -27.34
N PRO A 573 -25.63 -17.01 -28.26
CA PRO A 573 -26.26 -18.26 -28.67
C PRO A 573 -26.58 -19.23 -27.52
N GLU A 574 -25.72 -19.30 -26.49
CA GLU A 574 -25.91 -20.18 -25.34
C GLU A 574 -27.16 -19.78 -24.54
N ASP A 575 -27.27 -18.51 -24.15
CA ASP A 575 -28.43 -18.00 -23.41
C ASP A 575 -29.72 -18.07 -24.25
N ARG A 576 -29.64 -17.92 -25.58
CA ARG A 576 -30.81 -18.07 -26.46
C ARG A 576 -31.39 -19.48 -26.38
N ASN A 577 -30.54 -20.51 -26.35
CA ASN A 577 -30.99 -21.88 -26.20
C ASN A 577 -31.70 -22.06 -24.85
N GLU A 578 -31.11 -21.53 -23.79
CA GLU A 578 -31.61 -21.64 -22.42
C GLU A 578 -32.96 -20.93 -22.22
N LEU A 579 -33.12 -19.72 -22.76
CA LEU A 579 -34.41 -19.02 -22.77
C LEU A 579 -35.46 -19.78 -23.59
N SER A 580 -35.07 -20.43 -24.69
CA SER A 580 -35.95 -21.27 -25.51
C SER A 580 -36.39 -22.53 -24.75
N GLU A 581 -35.48 -23.17 -24.04
CA GLU A 581 -35.77 -24.34 -23.20
C GLU A 581 -36.68 -23.98 -22.03
N ALA A 582 -36.48 -22.83 -21.41
CA ALA A 582 -37.35 -22.31 -20.36
C ALA A 582 -38.81 -22.15 -20.82
N LEU A 583 -39.06 -21.46 -21.94
CA LEU A 583 -40.41 -21.33 -22.52
C LEU A 583 -40.99 -22.71 -22.87
N ALA A 584 -40.20 -23.59 -23.48
CA ALA A 584 -40.65 -24.94 -23.84
C ALA A 584 -41.05 -25.78 -22.60
N ALA A 585 -40.36 -25.57 -21.48
CA ALA A 585 -40.65 -26.19 -20.18
C ALA A 585 -41.83 -25.54 -19.43
N GLY A 586 -42.48 -24.51 -19.99
CA GLY A 586 -43.63 -23.85 -19.39
C GLY A 586 -43.26 -22.66 -18.47
N ARG A 587 -42.03 -22.13 -18.57
CA ARG A 587 -41.56 -21.01 -17.74
C ARG A 587 -41.74 -19.69 -18.47
N ASN A 588 -41.98 -18.61 -17.73
CA ASN A 588 -42.17 -17.30 -18.34
C ASN A 588 -40.84 -16.61 -18.61
N VAL A 589 -40.78 -15.78 -19.65
CA VAL A 589 -39.58 -15.02 -20.01
C VAL A 589 -39.91 -13.55 -20.21
N PHE A 590 -39.20 -12.69 -19.48
CA PHE A 590 -39.27 -11.24 -19.61
C PHE A 590 -37.91 -10.68 -20.08
N VAL A 591 -37.84 -10.28 -21.35
CA VAL A 591 -36.62 -9.74 -21.98
C VAL A 591 -36.70 -8.22 -22.06
N THR A 592 -35.64 -7.52 -21.66
CA THR A 592 -35.59 -6.06 -21.69
C THR A 592 -34.17 -5.52 -21.88
N GLY A 593 -34.07 -4.40 -22.59
CA GLY A 593 -32.78 -3.78 -22.90
C GLY A 593 -32.84 -2.95 -24.17
N GLN A 594 -31.93 -2.00 -24.27
CA GLN A 594 -31.73 -1.30 -25.54
C GLN A 594 -30.84 -2.11 -26.48
N TYR A 595 -30.88 -1.79 -27.77
CA TYR A 595 -30.10 -2.45 -28.83
C TYR A 595 -30.35 -3.95 -29.09
N ILE A 596 -31.10 -4.68 -28.25
CA ILE A 596 -31.39 -6.13 -28.46
C ILE A 596 -31.91 -6.40 -29.88
N ALA A 597 -32.92 -5.65 -30.33
CA ALA A 597 -33.49 -5.85 -31.67
C ALA A 597 -32.50 -5.50 -32.80
N ASN A 598 -31.57 -4.57 -32.57
CA ASN A 598 -30.53 -4.21 -33.54
C ASN A 598 -29.45 -5.29 -33.63
N ASP A 599 -28.99 -5.80 -32.48
CA ASP A 599 -28.00 -6.88 -32.39
C ASP A 599 -28.52 -8.17 -33.04
N LEU A 600 -29.80 -8.46 -32.86
CA LEU A 600 -30.45 -9.68 -33.34
C LEU A 600 -31.18 -9.53 -34.69
N GLN A 601 -30.99 -8.43 -35.43
CA GLN A 601 -31.81 -8.13 -36.63
C GLN A 601 -31.72 -9.20 -37.74
N ASP A 602 -30.56 -9.87 -37.85
CA ASP A 602 -30.29 -10.92 -38.82
C ASP A 602 -30.40 -12.33 -38.20
N ASP A 603 -30.77 -12.42 -36.92
CA ASP A 603 -30.87 -13.66 -36.18
C ASP A 603 -32.33 -14.13 -36.06
N PRO A 604 -32.65 -15.40 -36.38
CA PRO A 604 -34.00 -15.93 -36.27
C PRO A 604 -34.61 -15.78 -34.87
N PHE A 605 -33.78 -15.73 -33.81
CA PHE A 605 -34.27 -15.57 -32.44
C PHE A 605 -35.15 -14.32 -32.26
N LEU A 606 -34.86 -13.22 -32.97
CA LEU A 606 -35.70 -12.01 -32.88
C LEU A 606 -37.11 -12.25 -33.41
N SER A 607 -37.25 -12.96 -34.53
CA SER A 607 -38.53 -13.21 -35.17
C SER A 607 -39.26 -14.44 -34.64
N GLU A 608 -38.53 -15.51 -34.31
CA GLU A 608 -39.09 -16.82 -33.94
C GLU A 608 -39.33 -16.94 -32.43
N PHE A 609 -38.50 -16.30 -31.60
CA PHE A 609 -38.64 -16.34 -30.13
C PHE A 609 -39.23 -15.03 -29.58
N LEU A 610 -38.70 -13.86 -29.96
CA LEU A 610 -39.19 -12.57 -29.46
C LEU A 610 -40.40 -12.02 -30.24
N HIS A 611 -40.89 -12.73 -31.27
CA HIS A 611 -42.00 -12.31 -32.13
C HIS A 611 -41.89 -10.87 -32.68
N ALA A 612 -40.68 -10.44 -33.02
CA ALA A 612 -40.38 -9.10 -33.49
C ALA A 612 -39.50 -9.07 -34.76
N THR A 613 -39.55 -7.96 -35.48
CA THR A 613 -38.56 -7.61 -36.52
C THR A 613 -38.09 -6.19 -36.29
N PHE A 614 -36.80 -5.95 -36.56
CA PHE A 614 -36.19 -4.65 -36.37
C PHE A 614 -36.66 -3.64 -37.43
N LEU A 615 -37.03 -2.43 -37.00
CA LEU A 615 -37.45 -1.33 -37.89
C LEU A 615 -36.52 -0.11 -37.84
N ASP A 616 -36.12 0.30 -36.63
CA ASP A 616 -35.45 1.57 -36.38
C ASP A 616 -34.54 1.44 -35.14
N ASP A 617 -33.29 1.90 -35.25
CA ASP A 617 -32.25 1.82 -34.20
C ASP A 617 -32.35 2.97 -33.18
N SER A 618 -33.11 4.04 -33.48
CA SER A 618 -33.19 5.18 -32.59
C SER A 618 -34.51 5.94 -32.67
N ILE A 619 -35.46 5.54 -31.81
CA ILE A 619 -36.71 6.26 -31.65
C ILE A 619 -36.51 7.56 -30.86
N GLY A 620 -36.62 8.70 -31.55
CA GLY A 620 -36.38 10.04 -30.99
C GLY A 620 -37.34 10.50 -29.89
N THR A 621 -38.47 9.83 -29.66
CA THR A 621 -39.41 10.17 -28.57
C THR A 621 -39.18 9.29 -27.34
N PRO A 622 -39.01 9.87 -26.13
CA PRO A 622 -38.82 9.09 -24.89
C PRO A 622 -40.14 8.59 -24.28
N MET A 623 -41.29 8.85 -24.92
CA MET A 623 -42.60 8.45 -24.41
C MET A 623 -43.09 7.19 -25.10
N VAL A 624 -43.45 6.18 -24.30
CA VAL A 624 -44.10 4.95 -24.72
C VAL A 624 -45.51 4.91 -24.13
N GLU A 625 -46.49 4.55 -24.95
CA GLU A 625 -47.91 4.48 -24.59
C GLU A 625 -48.41 3.04 -24.76
N GLY A 626 -49.09 2.53 -23.74
CA GLY A 626 -49.80 1.27 -23.82
C GLY A 626 -50.91 1.29 -24.85
N ILE A 627 -51.17 0.15 -25.49
CA ILE A 627 -52.26 0.02 -26.45
C ILE A 627 -53.58 -0.19 -25.69
N GLU A 628 -54.53 0.74 -25.87
CA GLU A 628 -55.85 0.69 -25.22
C GLU A 628 -56.50 -0.70 -25.37
N GLY A 629 -56.88 -1.30 -24.24
CA GLY A 629 -57.50 -2.63 -24.18
C GLY A 629 -56.52 -3.81 -24.11
N ASP A 630 -55.21 -3.57 -24.15
CA ASP A 630 -54.22 -4.58 -23.79
C ASP A 630 -54.27 -4.89 -22.29
N GLU A 631 -54.20 -6.17 -21.93
CA GLU A 631 -54.37 -6.63 -20.55
C GLU A 631 -53.17 -6.35 -19.62
N VAL A 632 -51.99 -6.08 -20.19
CA VAL A 632 -50.77 -5.83 -19.42
C VAL A 632 -50.49 -4.34 -19.37
N LEU A 633 -50.34 -3.69 -20.52
CA LEU A 633 -49.86 -2.31 -20.58
C LEU A 633 -50.94 -1.30 -20.96
N GLY A 634 -52.19 -1.70 -21.23
CA GLY A 634 -53.16 -0.86 -21.96
C GLY A 634 -53.57 0.45 -21.29
N ASP A 635 -53.46 0.54 -19.96
CA ASP A 635 -53.73 1.76 -19.18
C ASP A 635 -52.44 2.50 -18.76
N MET A 636 -51.29 2.14 -19.33
CA MET A 636 -49.98 2.60 -18.89
C MET A 636 -49.32 3.55 -19.87
N SER A 637 -48.46 4.42 -19.33
CA SER A 637 -47.57 5.27 -20.12
C SER A 637 -46.21 5.35 -19.45
N MET A 638 -45.13 5.32 -20.21
CA MET A 638 -43.77 5.22 -19.68
C MET A 638 -42.89 6.33 -20.26
N LEU A 639 -42.33 7.16 -19.38
CA LEU A 639 -41.30 8.12 -19.74
C LEU A 639 -39.91 7.48 -19.54
N LEU A 640 -39.18 7.29 -20.64
CA LEU A 640 -37.85 6.67 -20.69
C LEU A 640 -36.70 7.68 -20.51
N MET A 641 -36.97 8.77 -19.79
CA MET A 641 -36.04 9.86 -19.55
C MET A 641 -36.28 10.48 -18.17
N GLY A 642 -35.22 11.00 -17.56
CA GLY A 642 -35.26 11.70 -16.28
C GLY A 642 -34.47 10.98 -15.19
N ASN A 643 -34.19 11.70 -14.10
CA ASN A 643 -33.28 11.29 -13.02
C ASN A 643 -33.83 10.19 -12.08
N ARG A 644 -35.04 9.69 -12.32
CA ARG A 644 -35.65 8.57 -11.57
C ARG A 644 -35.56 7.22 -12.29
N GLY A 645 -35.13 7.24 -13.55
CA GLY A 645 -34.65 6.05 -14.27
C GLY A 645 -33.16 6.20 -14.54
N ALA A 646 -32.55 5.18 -15.15
CA ALA A 646 -31.11 5.14 -15.42
C ALA A 646 -30.61 6.25 -16.37
N ASN A 647 -31.53 6.94 -17.07
CA ASN A 647 -31.21 8.04 -18.00
C ASN A 647 -30.17 7.63 -19.08
N ASN A 648 -30.16 6.34 -19.42
CA ASN A 648 -29.22 5.68 -20.34
C ASN A 648 -29.87 5.26 -21.68
N GLN A 649 -31.17 5.56 -21.87
CA GLN A 649 -32.00 5.09 -22.98
C GLN A 649 -31.71 5.82 -24.31
N ARG A 650 -30.52 5.63 -24.85
CA ARG A 650 -30.04 6.23 -26.11
C ARG A 650 -30.32 5.33 -27.33
N GLY A 651 -30.49 4.03 -27.13
CA GLY A 651 -30.58 2.98 -28.15
C GLY A 651 -31.92 2.28 -28.28
N ARG A 652 -33.02 3.00 -27.98
CA ARG A 652 -34.38 2.46 -27.97
C ARG A 652 -34.80 2.06 -29.39
N ALA A 653 -35.04 0.77 -29.60
CA ALA A 653 -35.38 0.24 -30.90
C ALA A 653 -36.89 0.31 -31.15
N GLY A 654 -37.26 0.57 -32.40
CA GLY A 654 -38.61 0.35 -32.91
C GLY A 654 -38.71 -1.03 -33.55
N ILE A 655 -39.78 -1.76 -33.25
CA ILE A 655 -40.03 -3.11 -33.78
C ILE A 655 -41.37 -3.22 -34.50
N ALA A 656 -41.46 -4.16 -35.45
CA ALA A 656 -42.72 -4.66 -35.99
C ALA A 656 -43.00 -6.04 -35.41
N VAL A 657 -44.25 -6.26 -34.98
CA VAL A 657 -44.69 -7.54 -34.42
C VAL A 657 -44.97 -8.54 -35.54
N VAL A 658 -44.51 -9.78 -35.37
CA VAL A 658 -44.77 -10.89 -36.32
C VAL A 658 -45.80 -11.89 -35.76
N GLU A 659 -46.11 -12.93 -36.54
CA GLU A 659 -47.11 -13.94 -36.16
C GLU A 659 -46.79 -14.58 -34.79
N GLY A 660 -47.82 -14.73 -33.95
CA GLY A 660 -47.71 -15.20 -32.56
C GLY A 660 -47.57 -14.09 -31.51
N GLY A 661 -47.04 -12.92 -31.90
CA GLY A 661 -46.90 -11.78 -31.00
C GLY A 661 -48.12 -10.84 -30.98
N ILE A 662 -48.30 -10.15 -29.85
CA ILE A 662 -49.27 -9.08 -29.66
C ILE A 662 -48.52 -7.81 -29.24
N SER A 663 -48.64 -6.74 -30.03
CA SER A 663 -48.11 -5.43 -29.60
C SER A 663 -48.91 -4.94 -28.41
N CYS A 664 -48.21 -4.62 -27.31
CA CYS A 664 -48.82 -4.12 -26.07
C CYS A 664 -48.47 -2.65 -25.78
N ALA A 665 -47.43 -2.10 -26.40
CA ALA A 665 -47.10 -0.68 -26.32
C ALA A 665 -46.43 -0.15 -27.60
N VAL A 666 -46.60 1.15 -27.87
CA VAL A 666 -46.06 1.87 -29.03
C VAL A 666 -45.35 3.15 -28.59
N TYR A 667 -44.47 3.68 -29.43
CA TYR A 667 -43.89 5.00 -29.19
C TYR A 667 -44.88 6.11 -29.52
N GLN A 668 -44.92 7.15 -28.68
CA GLN A 668 -45.83 8.27 -28.87
C GLN A 668 -45.66 8.90 -30.26
N ASN A 669 -46.77 9.19 -30.94
CA ASN A 669 -46.80 9.67 -32.33
C ASN A 669 -46.22 8.69 -33.38
N ARG A 670 -46.01 7.42 -33.04
CA ARG A 670 -45.61 6.33 -33.96
C ARG A 670 -46.46 5.07 -33.73
N PRO A 671 -47.76 5.10 -34.05
CA PRO A 671 -48.68 3.97 -33.78
C PRO A 671 -48.33 2.69 -34.55
N ASP A 672 -47.57 2.79 -35.65
CA ASP A 672 -47.10 1.63 -36.44
C ASP A 672 -45.72 1.11 -35.98
N THR A 673 -45.19 1.63 -34.87
CA THR A 673 -43.88 1.23 -34.33
C THR A 673 -44.04 0.77 -32.89
N ALA A 674 -44.04 -0.55 -32.71
CA ALA A 674 -44.16 -1.16 -31.40
C ALA A 674 -42.88 -0.90 -30.57
N ALA A 675 -43.10 -0.67 -29.27
CA ALA A 675 -42.05 -0.56 -28.25
C ALA A 675 -41.99 -1.83 -27.38
N ALA A 676 -43.10 -2.58 -27.32
CA ALA A 676 -43.22 -3.81 -26.56
C ALA A 676 -44.10 -4.83 -27.30
N VAL A 677 -43.76 -6.10 -27.13
CA VAL A 677 -44.53 -7.24 -27.62
C VAL A 677 -44.66 -8.29 -26.52
N ARG A 678 -45.83 -8.94 -26.46
CA ARG A 678 -46.09 -10.09 -25.59
C ARG A 678 -46.63 -11.27 -26.39
N TRP A 679 -46.46 -12.47 -25.87
CA TRP A 679 -47.00 -13.70 -26.46
C TRP A 679 -47.32 -14.73 -25.38
N GLU A 680 -48.13 -15.72 -25.74
CA GLU A 680 -48.50 -16.85 -24.90
C GLU A 680 -48.38 -18.14 -25.71
N GLU A 681 -47.64 -19.10 -25.17
CA GLU A 681 -47.42 -20.41 -25.77
C GLU A 681 -48.60 -21.35 -25.50
N GLU A 682 -48.75 -22.38 -26.32
CA GLU A 682 -49.82 -23.39 -26.14
C GLU A 682 -49.70 -24.14 -24.79
N ASN A 683 -48.50 -24.20 -24.20
CA ASN A 683 -48.25 -24.80 -22.89
C ASN A 683 -48.56 -23.85 -21.71
N GLY A 684 -48.98 -22.61 -21.98
CA GLY A 684 -49.29 -21.58 -20.99
C GLY A 684 -48.10 -20.71 -20.57
N ALA A 685 -46.88 -20.95 -21.10
CA ALA A 685 -45.75 -20.06 -20.88
C ALA A 685 -46.01 -18.69 -21.52
N LYS A 686 -45.56 -17.63 -20.86
CA LYS A 686 -45.76 -16.26 -21.30
C LYS A 686 -44.45 -15.55 -21.55
N GLY A 687 -44.39 -14.81 -22.64
CA GLY A 687 -43.23 -14.01 -23.00
C GLY A 687 -43.57 -12.53 -23.14
N MET A 688 -42.61 -11.68 -22.75
CA MET A 688 -42.67 -10.23 -22.93
C MET A 688 -41.30 -9.73 -23.37
N PHE A 689 -41.27 -8.87 -24.39
CA PHE A 689 -40.06 -8.18 -24.83
C PHE A 689 -40.29 -6.67 -24.88
N LEU A 690 -39.50 -5.92 -24.11
CA LEU A 690 -39.38 -4.46 -24.22
C LEU A 690 -38.16 -4.14 -25.07
N ALA A 691 -38.35 -3.47 -26.21
CA ALA A 691 -37.28 -3.04 -27.11
C ALA A 691 -36.51 -1.80 -26.58
N PHE A 692 -36.57 -1.59 -25.27
CA PHE A 692 -35.92 -0.56 -24.47
C PHE A 692 -35.62 -1.15 -23.09
N GLY A 693 -34.68 -0.54 -22.36
CA GLY A 693 -34.32 -0.98 -21.02
C GLY A 693 -35.36 -0.57 -19.98
N PHE A 694 -35.84 -1.55 -19.20
CA PHE A 694 -36.80 -1.34 -18.11
C PHE A 694 -36.25 -0.34 -17.08
N GLU A 695 -34.93 -0.35 -16.84
CA GLU A 695 -34.25 0.61 -15.96
C GLU A 695 -34.44 2.08 -16.39
N GLY A 696 -34.77 2.30 -17.66
CA GLY A 696 -35.02 3.62 -18.23
C GLY A 696 -36.33 4.27 -17.81
N ILE A 697 -37.31 3.50 -17.34
CA ILE A 697 -38.63 4.00 -16.96
C ILE A 697 -38.48 4.86 -15.69
N SER A 698 -38.76 6.16 -15.81
CA SER A 698 -38.51 7.10 -14.73
C SER A 698 -39.66 7.24 -13.74
N GLY A 699 -40.89 6.88 -14.12
CA GLY A 699 -42.09 7.15 -13.31
C GLY A 699 -42.30 8.63 -12.95
N SER A 700 -41.60 9.54 -13.62
CA SER A 700 -41.73 10.99 -13.39
C SER A 700 -42.97 11.56 -14.08
N VAL A 701 -43.41 10.91 -15.15
CA VAL A 701 -44.66 11.14 -15.89
C VAL A 701 -45.18 9.77 -16.31
N GLY A 702 -46.48 9.52 -16.11
CA GLY A 702 -47.09 8.21 -16.39
C GLY A 702 -46.89 7.21 -15.26
N SER A 703 -46.85 5.94 -15.62
CA SER A 703 -46.68 4.80 -14.72
C SER A 703 -45.23 4.66 -14.25
N SER A 704 -45.06 4.21 -13.02
CA SER A 704 -43.79 3.89 -12.37
C SER A 704 -43.23 2.53 -12.80
N ARG A 705 -41.92 2.30 -12.61
CA ARG A 705 -41.30 0.98 -12.82
C ARG A 705 -42.00 -0.11 -12.02
N ASN A 706 -42.31 0.17 -10.76
CA ASN A 706 -43.05 -0.73 -9.88
C ASN A 706 -44.38 -1.20 -10.52
N GLU A 707 -45.22 -0.27 -11.01
CA GLU A 707 -46.49 -0.61 -11.65
C GLU A 707 -46.30 -1.49 -12.90
N ILE A 708 -45.26 -1.22 -13.71
CA ILE A 708 -44.94 -2.06 -14.87
C ILE A 708 -44.49 -3.46 -14.43
N MET A 709 -43.55 -3.57 -13.47
CA MET A 709 -43.05 -4.85 -12.97
C MET A 709 -44.18 -5.71 -12.41
N VAL A 710 -45.02 -5.12 -11.54
CA VAL A 710 -46.19 -5.80 -10.94
C VAL A 710 -47.12 -6.31 -12.02
N SER A 711 -47.51 -5.47 -12.98
CA SER A 711 -48.45 -5.87 -14.00
C SER A 711 -47.91 -6.99 -14.90
N VAL A 712 -46.63 -6.93 -15.26
CA VAL A 712 -45.98 -8.00 -16.05
C VAL A 712 -45.94 -9.31 -15.26
N LEU A 713 -45.47 -9.30 -14.01
CA LEU A 713 -45.33 -10.52 -13.20
C LEU A 713 -46.67 -11.12 -12.77
N GLU A 714 -47.69 -10.29 -12.49
CA GLU A 714 -49.06 -10.76 -12.24
C GLU A 714 -49.67 -11.39 -13.50
N TRP A 715 -49.49 -10.76 -14.67
CA TRP A 715 -49.93 -11.37 -15.92
C TRP A 715 -49.20 -12.68 -16.21
N MET A 716 -47.92 -12.79 -15.85
CA MET A 716 -47.14 -14.04 -15.94
C MET A 716 -47.56 -15.10 -14.91
N ASN A 717 -48.42 -14.78 -13.93
CA ASN A 717 -48.76 -15.63 -12.78
C ASN A 717 -47.54 -16.02 -11.92
N THR A 718 -46.55 -15.14 -11.79
CA THR A 718 -45.38 -15.38 -10.93
C THR A 718 -45.80 -15.33 -9.45
N SER A 719 -45.33 -16.28 -8.65
CA SER A 719 -45.64 -16.39 -7.23
C SER A 719 -45.02 -15.24 -6.41
N ARG A 720 -45.79 -14.69 -5.47
CA ARG A 720 -45.30 -13.79 -4.41
C ARG A 720 -45.13 -14.57 -3.11
N GLN A 721 -44.23 -14.13 -2.24
CA GLN A 721 -44.11 -14.68 -0.88
C GLN A 721 -44.64 -13.69 0.18
N ASP A 722 -45.16 -14.23 1.30
CA ASP A 722 -45.70 -13.42 2.40
C ASP A 722 -44.60 -12.69 3.21
N VAL A 723 -43.36 -13.17 3.16
CA VAL A 723 -42.19 -12.58 3.84
C VAL A 723 -40.93 -12.87 3.01
N ILE A 724 -40.15 -11.84 2.67
CA ILE A 724 -38.77 -12.00 2.20
C ILE A 724 -37.85 -11.85 3.42
N GLU A 725 -37.15 -12.92 3.83
CA GLU A 725 -35.92 -12.72 4.60
C GLU A 725 -34.94 -11.98 3.68
N LYS A 726 -34.56 -10.75 4.05
CA LYS A 726 -33.64 -9.94 3.27
C LYS A 726 -32.30 -10.67 3.12
N GLY A 727 -32.13 -11.40 2.02
CA GLY A 727 -30.84 -11.85 1.53
C GLY A 727 -30.08 -10.64 1.02
N ILE A 728 -29.21 -10.08 1.86
CA ILE A 728 -28.24 -9.10 1.37
C ILE A 728 -27.24 -9.86 0.52
N PHE A 729 -27.14 -9.49 -0.75
CA PHE A 729 -26.07 -9.96 -1.63
C PHE A 729 -24.75 -9.35 -1.12
N VAL A 730 -24.06 -10.07 -0.24
CA VAL A 730 -22.64 -9.84 -0.03
C VAL A 730 -21.97 -10.46 -1.25
N SER A 731 -21.29 -9.67 -2.05
CA SER A 731 -20.33 -10.20 -2.99
C SER A 731 -19.10 -10.63 -2.20
N PRO A 732 -18.80 -11.93 -2.02
CA PRO A 732 -17.42 -12.34 -1.76
C PRO A 732 -16.60 -12.29 -3.06
N PHE A 733 -17.21 -11.88 -4.19
CA PHE A 733 -16.76 -12.03 -5.57
C PHE A 733 -15.73 -10.97 -5.98
N SER A 734 -14.70 -10.73 -5.16
CA SER A 734 -13.46 -10.24 -5.75
C SER A 734 -12.72 -11.45 -6.33
N MET A 735 -12.56 -11.49 -7.65
CA MET A 735 -11.62 -12.41 -8.29
C MET A 735 -10.24 -11.77 -8.17
N ASN A 736 -9.43 -12.24 -7.23
CA ASN A 736 -8.07 -11.74 -7.03
C ASN A 736 -7.11 -12.92 -6.96
N LEU A 737 -5.94 -12.72 -7.57
CA LEU A 737 -4.77 -13.55 -7.35
C LEU A 737 -3.81 -12.70 -6.51
N ILE A 738 -3.63 -13.05 -5.24
CA ILE A 738 -2.77 -12.33 -4.31
C ILE A 738 -1.33 -12.85 -4.48
N ASN A 739 -0.35 -11.96 -4.30
CA ASN A 739 1.06 -12.13 -4.60
C ASN A 739 1.65 -13.51 -4.24
N ALA A 740 2.54 -14.00 -5.11
CA ALA A 740 3.28 -15.23 -4.89
C ALA A 740 4.39 -15.03 -3.85
N TYR A 741 4.46 -15.88 -2.83
CA TYR A 741 5.46 -15.82 -1.75
C TYR A 741 6.05 -17.21 -1.42
N PRO A 742 7.37 -17.32 -1.16
CA PRO A 742 8.38 -16.27 -1.33
C PRO A 742 8.61 -15.90 -2.81
N ASN A 743 8.98 -14.64 -3.06
CA ASN A 743 9.34 -14.14 -4.38
C ASN A 743 10.37 -13.00 -4.23
N PRO A 744 11.65 -13.21 -4.57
CA PRO A 744 12.21 -14.35 -5.32
C PRO A 744 12.20 -15.68 -4.53
N THR A 745 12.29 -16.82 -5.23
CA THR A 745 12.31 -18.16 -4.61
C THR A 745 13.32 -19.09 -5.29
N ASN A 746 13.92 -20.00 -4.54
CA ASN A 746 14.77 -21.09 -5.05
C ASN A 746 14.04 -22.45 -5.15
N GLY A 747 12.73 -22.47 -4.86
CA GLY A 747 11.95 -23.69 -4.69
C GLY A 747 10.44 -23.48 -4.85
N GLY A 748 9.66 -24.00 -3.89
CA GLY A 748 8.20 -23.91 -3.91
C GLY A 748 7.69 -22.50 -3.61
N VAL A 749 6.64 -22.09 -4.32
CA VAL A 749 5.95 -20.81 -4.12
C VAL A 749 4.49 -21.06 -3.81
N ARG A 750 3.96 -20.31 -2.83
CA ARG A 750 2.55 -20.26 -2.49
C ARG A 750 1.94 -19.00 -3.05
N PHE A 751 0.68 -19.05 -3.41
CA PHE A 751 -0.07 -17.90 -3.88
C PHE A 751 -1.54 -18.11 -3.53
N ASP A 752 -2.20 -17.04 -3.12
CA ASP A 752 -3.60 -17.09 -2.73
C ASP A 752 -4.47 -16.64 -3.89
N PHE A 753 -5.64 -17.26 -4.01
CA PHE A 753 -6.58 -16.89 -5.07
C PHE A 753 -8.03 -17.09 -4.63
N SER A 754 -8.88 -16.20 -5.11
CA SER A 754 -10.33 -16.27 -4.96
C SER A 754 -11.00 -16.47 -6.32
N HIS A 755 -11.94 -17.41 -6.38
CA HIS A 755 -12.81 -17.62 -7.54
C HIS A 755 -14.23 -17.97 -7.04
N PRO A 756 -15.28 -17.70 -7.83
CA PRO A 756 -16.65 -18.07 -7.45
C PRO A 756 -16.80 -19.57 -7.19
N VAL A 757 -17.45 -19.95 -6.08
CA VAL A 757 -17.86 -21.33 -5.81
C VAL A 757 -18.72 -21.83 -6.98
N GLY A 758 -18.36 -22.97 -7.57
CA GLY A 758 -19.06 -23.56 -8.73
C GLY A 758 -18.47 -23.18 -10.10
N SER A 759 -17.54 -22.23 -10.17
CA SER A 759 -16.76 -21.98 -11.39
C SER A 759 -15.58 -22.95 -11.49
N SER A 760 -15.31 -23.51 -12.68
CA SER A 760 -14.07 -24.26 -12.92
C SER A 760 -12.99 -23.26 -13.36
N VAL A 761 -11.86 -23.21 -12.66
CA VAL A 761 -10.69 -22.44 -13.06
C VAL A 761 -9.44 -23.32 -13.04
N ASN A 762 -8.53 -23.08 -13.98
CA ASN A 762 -7.20 -23.69 -13.97
C ASN A 762 -6.19 -22.64 -13.52
N ILE A 763 -5.16 -23.10 -12.83
CA ILE A 763 -3.96 -22.31 -12.58
C ILE A 763 -2.91 -22.75 -13.59
N GLU A 764 -2.36 -21.79 -14.31
CA GLU A 764 -1.32 -21.99 -15.32
C GLU A 764 -0.05 -21.27 -14.93
N VAL A 765 1.08 -21.98 -15.03
CA VAL A 765 2.41 -21.39 -14.93
C VAL A 765 3.00 -21.28 -16.33
N ILE A 766 3.46 -20.09 -16.71
CA ILE A 766 4.07 -19.83 -18.01
C ILE A 766 5.42 -19.14 -17.87
N ASP A 767 6.26 -19.24 -18.90
CA ASP A 767 7.51 -18.46 -19.00
C ASP A 767 7.33 -17.12 -19.73
N LEU A 768 8.41 -16.34 -19.83
CA LEU A 768 8.45 -15.06 -20.55
C LEU A 768 8.11 -15.17 -22.05
N GLN A 769 8.19 -16.36 -22.64
CA GLN A 769 7.82 -16.61 -24.03
C GLN A 769 6.35 -17.06 -24.19
N GLY A 770 5.59 -17.12 -23.10
CA GLY A 770 4.21 -17.59 -23.10
C GLY A 770 4.07 -19.11 -23.18
N ARG A 771 5.16 -19.87 -23.03
CA ARG A 771 5.10 -21.34 -23.04
C ARG A 771 4.54 -21.82 -21.71
N ARG A 772 3.55 -22.71 -21.77
CA ARG A 772 2.94 -23.34 -20.59
C ARG A 772 3.89 -24.36 -19.98
N ILE A 773 4.22 -24.14 -18.72
CA ILE A 773 5.19 -24.91 -17.93
C ILE A 773 4.46 -25.93 -17.04
N ALA A 774 3.36 -25.52 -16.41
CA ALA A 774 2.51 -26.35 -15.58
C ALA A 774 1.04 -25.91 -15.64
N ILE A 775 0.12 -26.84 -15.38
CA ILE A 775 -1.30 -26.58 -15.23
C ILE A 775 -1.86 -27.46 -14.12
N PHE A 776 -2.72 -26.90 -13.27
CA PHE A 776 -3.41 -27.66 -12.25
C PHE A 776 -4.84 -27.10 -12.05
N PRO A 777 -5.84 -27.96 -11.86
CA PRO A 777 -7.20 -27.52 -11.57
C PRO A 777 -7.24 -26.89 -10.17
N ALA A 778 -7.89 -25.73 -10.04
CA ALA A 778 -8.21 -25.19 -8.73
C ALA A 778 -9.38 -26.00 -8.14
N GLN A 779 -9.15 -26.63 -6.99
CA GLN A 779 -10.18 -27.47 -6.33
C GLN A 779 -10.83 -26.78 -5.12
N THR A 780 -10.24 -25.69 -4.62
CA THR A 780 -10.67 -24.96 -3.41
C THR A 780 -10.50 -23.45 -3.59
N ILE A 781 -11.27 -22.67 -2.84
CA ILE A 781 -11.08 -21.23 -2.68
C ILE A 781 -10.11 -21.04 -1.51
N SER A 782 -8.86 -20.67 -1.79
CA SER A 782 -7.97 -19.95 -0.83
C SER A 782 -6.51 -19.97 -1.27
N ASN A 783 -5.95 -21.12 -1.68
CA ASN A 783 -4.49 -21.23 -1.89
C ASN A 783 -4.07 -22.21 -2.99
N GLY A 784 -2.94 -21.91 -3.62
CA GLY A 784 -2.26 -22.75 -4.60
C GLY A 784 -0.76 -22.84 -4.32
N MET A 785 -0.14 -23.93 -4.79
CA MET A 785 1.29 -24.17 -4.60
C MET A 785 1.92 -24.63 -5.91
N TRP A 786 3.07 -24.04 -6.26
CA TRP A 786 3.90 -24.48 -7.37
C TRP A 786 5.31 -24.78 -6.90
N ASN A 787 5.80 -26.00 -7.13
CA ASN A 787 7.09 -26.48 -6.61
C ASN A 787 8.31 -26.10 -7.47
N GLY A 788 8.17 -25.13 -8.39
CA GLY A 788 9.25 -24.75 -9.31
C GLY A 788 9.64 -25.87 -10.29
N THR A 789 8.66 -26.69 -10.70
CA THR A 789 8.84 -27.79 -11.65
C THR A 789 7.90 -27.68 -12.84
N ASP A 790 8.30 -28.23 -13.98
CA ASP A 790 7.43 -28.41 -15.15
C ASP A 790 6.44 -29.58 -14.95
N TRP A 791 5.56 -29.78 -15.93
CA TRP A 791 4.60 -30.89 -16.01
C TRP A 791 5.23 -32.30 -16.01
N LEU A 792 6.54 -32.43 -16.22
CA LEU A 792 7.29 -33.70 -16.11
C LEU A 792 7.95 -33.87 -14.73
N GLY A 793 7.73 -32.93 -13.80
CA GLY A 793 8.35 -32.90 -12.48
C GLY A 793 9.81 -32.47 -12.48
N SER A 794 10.32 -31.92 -13.59
CA SER A 794 11.70 -31.46 -13.70
C SER A 794 11.82 -30.01 -13.20
N PRO A 795 12.87 -29.67 -12.43
CA PRO A 795 13.17 -28.28 -12.06
C PRO A 795 13.20 -27.33 -13.25
N VAL A 796 12.59 -26.16 -13.11
CA VAL A 796 12.67 -25.09 -14.12
C VAL A 796 13.95 -24.25 -13.93
N SER A 797 14.41 -23.58 -14.97
CA SER A 797 15.62 -22.73 -14.93
C SER A 797 15.39 -21.40 -14.19
N THR A 798 16.47 -20.78 -13.69
CA THR A 798 16.47 -19.40 -13.19
C THR A 798 15.80 -18.45 -14.20
N GLY A 799 14.88 -17.61 -13.74
CA GLY A 799 14.13 -16.70 -14.60
C GLY A 799 12.75 -16.32 -14.05
N LYS A 800 12.08 -15.40 -14.75
CA LYS A 800 10.75 -14.91 -14.39
C LYS A 800 9.66 -15.81 -15.00
N TYR A 801 8.70 -16.20 -14.17
CA TYR A 801 7.52 -16.97 -14.56
C TYR A 801 6.25 -16.20 -14.16
N TYR A 802 5.14 -16.49 -14.82
CA TYR A 802 3.83 -15.95 -14.45
C TYR A 802 2.89 -17.07 -14.05
N ILE A 803 2.22 -16.88 -12.91
CA ILE A 803 1.14 -17.73 -12.44
C ILE A 803 -0.15 -17.02 -12.81
N ARG A 804 -1.03 -17.70 -13.55
CA ARG A 804 -2.28 -17.15 -14.09
C ARG A 804 -3.45 -18.00 -13.67
N LEU A 805 -4.52 -17.35 -13.24
CA LEU A 805 -5.84 -17.96 -13.09
C LEU A 805 -6.54 -17.86 -14.46
N VAL A 806 -6.97 -18.99 -15.03
CA VAL A 806 -7.61 -19.03 -16.35
C VAL A 806 -8.89 -19.84 -16.35
N GLN A 807 -9.86 -19.44 -17.17
CA GLN A 807 -11.09 -20.19 -17.35
C GLN A 807 -10.89 -21.34 -18.36
N PRO A 808 -11.27 -22.60 -18.07
CA PRO A 808 -10.94 -23.78 -18.87
C PRO A 808 -11.48 -23.77 -20.30
N ASN A 809 -12.60 -23.09 -20.55
CA ASN A 809 -13.30 -23.12 -21.84
C ASN A 809 -12.99 -21.91 -22.73
N SER A 810 -12.66 -20.75 -22.16
CA SER A 810 -12.39 -19.50 -22.90
C SER A 810 -10.90 -19.15 -22.98
N ASN A 811 -10.03 -19.79 -22.18
CA ASN A 811 -8.63 -19.39 -21.97
C ASN A 811 -8.47 -17.92 -21.53
N GLN A 812 -9.55 -17.29 -21.05
CA GLN A 812 -9.50 -15.93 -20.53
C GLN A 812 -8.66 -15.91 -19.25
N VAL A 813 -7.72 -14.98 -19.17
CA VAL A 813 -6.90 -14.75 -17.97
C VAL A 813 -7.72 -13.89 -17.02
N ILE A 814 -8.00 -14.44 -15.84
CA ILE A 814 -8.82 -13.83 -14.78
C ILE A 814 -7.93 -12.99 -13.85
N GLY A 815 -6.73 -13.49 -13.56
CA GLY A 815 -5.73 -12.79 -12.73
C GLY A 815 -4.33 -13.35 -12.96
N SER A 816 -3.29 -12.57 -12.68
CA SER A 816 -1.91 -13.03 -12.82
C SER A 816 -0.96 -12.39 -11.82
N THR A 817 -0.02 -13.18 -11.30
CA THR A 817 1.14 -12.69 -10.55
C THR A 817 2.42 -13.23 -11.18
N SER A 818 3.55 -12.63 -10.85
CA SER A 818 4.86 -13.06 -11.36
C SER A 818 5.73 -13.58 -10.22
N VAL A 819 6.55 -14.57 -10.52
CA VAL A 819 7.54 -15.13 -9.59
C VAL A 819 8.92 -15.17 -10.25
N LEU A 820 9.94 -14.74 -9.52
CA LEU A 820 11.34 -14.84 -9.91
C LEU A 820 11.93 -16.10 -9.29
N MET A 821 12.29 -17.06 -10.15
CA MET A 821 12.95 -18.30 -9.73
C MET A 821 14.48 -18.11 -9.78
N ILE A 822 15.18 -18.40 -8.68
CA ILE A 822 16.64 -18.30 -8.53
C ILE A 822 17.18 -19.70 -8.17
N ARG A 823 17.76 -20.40 -9.15
CA ARG A 823 18.38 -21.73 -8.97
C ARG A 823 19.89 -21.65 -8.88
#